data_AF-A0A2D7C0G5-F1
#
_entry.id   AF-A0A2D7C0G5-F1
#
_cell.length_a   1.000
_cell.length_b   1.000
_cell.length_c   1.000
_cell.angle_alpha   90.00
_cell.angle_beta   90.00
_cell.angle_gamma   90.00
#
_symmetry.space_group_name_H-M   'P 1'
#
loop_
_entity.id
_entity.type
_entity.pdbx_description
1 polymer ?
#
loop_
_entity_poly.entity_id
_entity_poly.type
_entity_poly.pdbx_seq_one_letter_code
_entity_poly.pdbx_strand_id
1 'polypeptide(L)'
;MKKITVFFIFLLIFINKNVYSNENFYSFEGHVYEYVPEAMSWSEAVEFAFKKGGYLVEINSFQENIFIKNLLSVVKTTASDGGEAKYSWLGGSLNQDTDLWEWNNGRQIQLNDKLDRPLWGNGPGFVNSLSEPDQSIEDQNCLSMGAEMWPKESTENNFLGKKGQWNDLLCTNLLSFIIEYKTEAIFSDNTFLDLPAVSIADQSYKLLLQYHKCGLKDCFMILSTSKSNIPLNKHIASLNENELIIPRVRIEDNESTNINNVKFVEMILTFDQENFTFEKQSSVTIPSLNTYPGQTKSFLNTDDLVSSEWVLTTPNDVGIKQQGIDKAMDYAFKEDKNTRSVLIVKNGSVVAERYSDGNDKDTISTSWSTAKSFVSALIGIAIDKNQIQSVDIPASDFITEWKNTDKSLLSIKDFLQMSSTLLEIGDDGRLMYIGFQSFDGSYTLLDNLEFSINRVFNPVRKNGSYKWNYQNADTQILGEIIERASNESIYSYAQENLFSKINIKADWWKDGFNNYMAYCCLDMTSRDFAKFGLLFARDGRWFDGHISNTEQQIVSKEYVIESTSPSVLISQSFYLKYGYQWWVDTSGDWFVALGYGSNNIYVHPGLDLVVVRNSETEFNNDGPKERTTNYKISELPNEWNHREFFIPIIESAEEFNQ
;
A
#
# COMPACT_ATOMS: atom_id res chain seq x y z
N MET A 1 -17.59 1.38 43.52
CA MET A 1 -18.35 0.11 43.50
C MET A 1 -19.85 0.31 43.68
N LYS A 2 -20.45 0.44 44.88
CA LYS A 2 -21.93 0.48 45.05
C LYS A 2 -22.72 1.43 44.12
N LYS A 3 -22.24 2.63 43.81
CA LYS A 3 -22.90 3.55 42.85
C LYS A 3 -22.80 3.10 41.37
N ILE A 4 -21.67 2.49 41.00
CA ILE A 4 -21.41 1.96 39.65
C ILE A 4 -22.25 0.70 39.42
N THR A 5 -22.30 -0.18 40.43
CA THR A 5 -23.12 -1.40 40.47
C THR A 5 -24.61 -1.08 40.28
N VAL A 6 -25.14 -0.07 40.99
CA VAL A 6 -26.56 0.32 40.87
C VAL A 6 -26.88 0.93 39.49
N PHE A 7 -25.96 1.70 38.90
CA PHE A 7 -26.13 2.30 37.57
C PHE A 7 -26.16 1.24 36.46
N PHE A 8 -25.23 0.27 36.50
CA PHE A 8 -25.15 -0.80 35.50
C PHE A 8 -26.34 -1.77 35.58
N ILE A 9 -26.79 -2.11 36.80
CA ILE A 9 -28.01 -2.91 37.00
C ILE A 9 -29.22 -2.19 36.40
N PHE A 10 -29.31 -0.87 36.53
CA PHE A 10 -30.41 -0.09 35.95
C PHE A 10 -30.38 -0.06 34.42
N LEU A 11 -29.19 -0.03 33.79
CA LEU A 11 -29.05 -0.12 32.34
C LEU A 11 -29.46 -1.50 31.78
N LEU A 12 -29.06 -2.59 32.45
CA LEU A 12 -29.35 -3.96 32.00
C LEU A 12 -30.85 -4.32 32.02
N ILE A 13 -31.63 -3.67 32.88
CA ILE A 13 -33.08 -3.93 33.03
C ILE A 13 -33.90 -3.37 31.84
N PHE A 14 -33.33 -2.49 31.00
CA PHE A 14 -34.04 -1.78 29.93
C PHE A 14 -33.43 -1.92 28.52
N ILE A 15 -32.59 -2.94 28.27
CA ILE A 15 -31.92 -3.09 26.97
C ILE A 15 -32.92 -3.52 25.89
N ASN A 16 -33.41 -2.55 25.11
CA ASN A 16 -33.90 -2.80 23.76
C ASN A 16 -32.70 -2.95 22.80
N LYS A 17 -32.90 -3.66 21.70
CA LYS A 17 -31.91 -3.78 20.61
C LYS A 17 -31.46 -2.38 20.17
N ASN A 18 -30.15 -2.13 20.06
CA ASN A 18 -29.62 -0.84 19.64
C ASN A 18 -30.25 -0.42 18.30
N VAL A 19 -30.87 0.76 18.28
CA VAL A 19 -31.47 1.35 17.07
C VAL A 19 -30.54 2.46 16.60
N TYR A 20 -29.77 2.17 15.54
CA TYR A 20 -28.91 3.16 14.91
C TYR A 20 -29.74 3.95 13.89
N SER A 21 -29.71 5.28 13.95
CA SER A 21 -30.05 6.11 12.79
C SER A 21 -28.83 6.12 11.86
N ASN A 22 -28.77 5.17 10.92
CA ASN A 22 -27.90 5.32 9.75
C ASN A 22 -28.42 6.53 8.95
N GLU A 23 -27.59 7.41 8.37
CA GLU A 23 -27.06 7.13 7.02
C GLU A 23 -25.66 7.73 6.71
N ASN A 24 -24.91 8.32 7.66
CA ASN A 24 -23.67 9.07 7.29
C ASN A 24 -22.38 8.66 8.04
N PHE A 25 -22.30 7.48 8.68
CA PHE A 25 -21.12 7.04 9.43
C PHE A 25 -20.27 5.97 8.72
N TYR A 26 -18.97 6.22 8.66
CA TYR A 26 -17.95 5.37 8.03
C TYR A 26 -16.83 5.05 9.01
N SER A 27 -15.99 4.07 8.72
CA SER A 27 -14.84 3.73 9.57
C SER A 27 -13.60 3.40 8.75
N PHE A 28 -12.44 3.75 9.30
CA PHE A 28 -11.13 3.48 8.73
C PHE A 28 -10.11 3.36 9.87
N GLU A 29 -9.36 2.26 9.91
CA GLU A 29 -8.28 1.99 10.88
C GLU A 29 -8.61 2.34 12.35
N GLY A 30 -9.85 2.09 12.80
CA GLY A 30 -10.28 2.31 14.20
C GLY A 30 -10.89 3.69 14.49
N HIS A 31 -10.91 4.56 13.49
CA HIS A 31 -11.56 5.87 13.54
C HIS A 31 -12.94 5.80 12.90
N VAL A 32 -13.86 6.63 13.38
CA VAL A 32 -15.21 6.77 12.82
C VAL A 32 -15.37 8.15 12.23
N TYR A 33 -15.97 8.23 11.04
CA TYR A 33 -16.13 9.45 10.27
C TYR A 33 -17.61 9.71 10.03
N GLU A 34 -18.04 10.96 10.19
CA GLU A 34 -19.38 11.41 9.86
C GLU A 34 -19.33 12.49 8.80
N TYR A 35 -20.01 12.27 7.68
CA TYR A 35 -20.21 13.31 6.68
C TYR A 35 -21.35 14.26 7.09
N VAL A 36 -21.03 15.55 7.17
CA VAL A 36 -21.97 16.62 7.51
C VAL A 36 -22.21 17.49 6.27
N PRO A 37 -23.40 17.39 5.64
CA PRO A 37 -23.71 18.13 4.42
C PRO A 37 -24.05 19.61 4.66
N GLU A 38 -24.22 20.02 5.91
CA GLU A 38 -24.54 21.40 6.27
C GLU A 38 -23.34 22.31 5.97
N ALA A 39 -23.57 23.34 5.16
CA ALA A 39 -22.54 24.26 4.72
C ALA A 39 -22.22 25.27 5.83
N MET A 40 -20.98 25.25 6.33
CA MET A 40 -20.52 26.11 7.41
C MET A 40 -19.18 26.75 7.06
N SER A 41 -18.88 27.91 7.66
CA SER A 41 -17.50 28.41 7.67
C SER A 41 -16.59 27.41 8.39
N TRP A 42 -15.28 27.47 8.13
CA TRP A 42 -14.35 26.54 8.76
C TRP A 42 -14.42 26.61 10.29
N SER A 43 -14.49 27.82 10.86
CA SER A 43 -14.58 28.02 12.31
C SER A 43 -15.87 27.47 12.93
N GLU A 44 -17.01 27.64 12.26
CA GLU A 44 -18.29 27.08 12.70
C GLU A 44 -18.30 25.56 12.61
N ALA A 45 -17.72 24.99 11.54
CA ALA A 45 -17.58 23.55 11.36
C ALA A 45 -16.69 22.92 12.45
N VAL A 46 -15.60 23.58 12.83
CA VAL A 46 -14.74 23.17 13.96
C VAL A 46 -15.53 23.19 15.27
N GLU A 47 -16.24 24.27 15.58
CA GLU A 47 -17.06 24.37 16.80
C GLU A 47 -18.17 23.30 16.82
N PHE A 48 -18.80 23.03 15.67
CA PHE A 48 -19.80 22.00 15.50
C PHE A 48 -19.23 20.59 15.77
N ALA A 49 -18.07 20.27 15.20
CA ALA A 49 -17.39 19.00 15.43
C ALA A 49 -17.07 18.79 16.92
N PHE A 50 -16.51 19.82 17.59
CA PHE A 50 -16.21 19.79 19.02
C PHE A 50 -17.45 19.57 19.88
N LYS A 51 -18.56 20.25 19.57
CA LYS A 51 -19.85 20.06 20.27
C LYS A 51 -20.38 18.63 20.15
N LYS A 52 -20.10 17.95 19.03
CA LYS A 52 -20.43 16.53 18.81
C LYS A 52 -19.39 15.57 19.37
N GLY A 53 -18.32 16.06 20.01
CA GLY A 53 -17.29 15.21 20.61
C GLY A 53 -16.28 14.64 19.61
N GLY A 54 -16.16 15.24 18.42
CA GLY A 54 -15.15 14.91 17.42
C GLY A 54 -14.34 16.14 17.00
N TYR A 55 -13.59 15.99 15.92
CA TYR A 55 -12.78 17.01 15.28
C TYR A 55 -13.08 17.01 13.77
N LEU A 56 -12.89 18.11 13.06
CA LEU A 56 -12.77 18.00 11.60
C LEU A 56 -11.63 17.05 11.24
N VAL A 57 -11.84 16.27 10.19
CA VAL A 57 -10.95 15.17 9.80
C VAL A 57 -9.49 15.59 9.64
N GLU A 58 -8.61 14.77 10.21
CA GLU A 58 -7.18 14.80 10.03
C GLU A 58 -6.76 13.64 9.12
N ILE A 59 -5.71 13.85 8.31
CA ILE A 59 -5.22 12.83 7.39
C ILE A 59 -3.76 12.51 7.68
N ASN A 60 -3.52 11.27 8.07
CA ASN A 60 -2.29 10.70 8.61
C ASN A 60 -1.61 9.70 7.66
N SER A 61 -2.35 9.07 6.74
CA SER A 61 -1.77 8.13 5.75
C SER A 61 -2.36 8.25 4.35
N PHE A 62 -1.58 7.89 3.31
CA PHE A 62 -2.05 7.95 1.92
C PHE A 62 -3.37 7.19 1.71
N GLN A 63 -3.50 6.06 2.37
CA GLN A 63 -4.69 5.23 2.38
C GLN A 63 -5.89 5.96 2.98
N GLU A 64 -5.70 6.72 4.06
CA GLU A 64 -6.73 7.56 4.66
C GLU A 64 -7.16 8.69 3.72
N ASN A 65 -6.22 9.32 2.98
CA ASN A 65 -6.61 10.31 1.96
C ASN A 65 -7.48 9.70 0.88
N ILE A 66 -7.13 8.51 0.38
CA ILE A 66 -7.95 7.82 -0.62
C ILE A 66 -9.32 7.44 -0.04
N PHE A 67 -9.37 7.00 1.21
CA PHE A 67 -10.63 6.76 1.91
C PHE A 67 -11.50 8.04 1.98
N ILE A 68 -10.94 9.16 2.43
CA ILE A 68 -11.66 10.45 2.49
C ILE A 68 -12.08 10.93 1.11
N LYS A 69 -11.20 10.86 0.09
CA LYS A 69 -11.50 11.19 -1.32
C LYS A 69 -12.76 10.47 -1.81
N ASN A 70 -12.92 9.20 -1.43
CA ASN A 70 -14.06 8.38 -1.86
C ASN A 70 -15.36 8.80 -1.15
N LEU A 71 -15.29 9.21 0.11
CA LEU A 71 -16.42 9.81 0.83
C LEU A 71 -16.87 11.13 0.22
N LEU A 72 -15.99 11.87 -0.46
CA LEU A 72 -16.34 13.15 -1.08
C LEU A 72 -17.24 13.04 -2.32
N SER A 73 -17.56 11.83 -2.78
CA SER A 73 -18.44 11.62 -3.95
C SER A 73 -19.84 12.26 -3.80
N VAL A 74 -20.31 12.48 -2.57
CA VAL A 74 -21.61 13.08 -2.25
C VAL A 74 -21.58 14.60 -2.02
N VAL A 75 -20.39 15.20 -2.03
CA VAL A 75 -20.19 16.64 -1.77
C VAL A 75 -20.85 17.49 -2.84
N LYS A 76 -21.47 18.59 -2.41
CA LYS A 76 -22.18 19.55 -3.28
C LYS A 76 -21.77 21.00 -3.07
N THR A 77 -21.09 21.32 -1.97
CA THR A 77 -20.63 22.67 -1.67
C THR A 77 -19.44 23.04 -2.54
N THR A 78 -19.41 24.29 -3.00
CA THR A 78 -18.39 24.83 -3.90
C THR A 78 -17.72 26.05 -3.27
N ALA A 79 -16.51 26.36 -3.72
CA ALA A 79 -15.76 27.54 -3.32
C ALA A 79 -15.37 28.36 -4.54
N SER A 80 -15.69 29.67 -4.56
CA SER A 80 -15.38 30.54 -5.70
C SER A 80 -13.88 30.79 -5.86
N ASP A 81 -13.18 30.96 -4.74
CA ASP A 81 -11.72 31.09 -4.65
C ASP A 81 -10.98 29.75 -4.86
N GLY A 82 -11.71 28.63 -4.83
CA GLY A 82 -11.26 27.32 -5.31
C GLY A 82 -11.64 27.05 -6.78
N GLY A 83 -11.86 28.10 -7.59
CA GLY A 83 -12.21 27.96 -9.00
C GLY A 83 -13.58 27.33 -9.25
N GLU A 84 -14.55 27.62 -8.38
CA GLU A 84 -15.94 27.11 -8.42
C GLU A 84 -16.07 25.58 -8.31
N ALA A 85 -15.00 24.88 -7.95
CA ALA A 85 -15.01 23.43 -7.76
C ALA A 85 -15.67 23.04 -6.45
N LYS A 86 -16.05 21.76 -6.33
CA LYS A 86 -16.61 21.19 -5.11
C LYS A 86 -15.52 20.88 -4.09
N TYR A 87 -15.77 21.25 -2.83
CA TYR A 87 -14.86 21.04 -1.72
C TYR A 87 -15.57 20.63 -0.44
N SER A 88 -14.81 19.98 0.43
CA SER A 88 -15.16 19.70 1.82
C SER A 88 -14.04 20.17 2.74
N TRP A 89 -14.37 20.73 3.91
CA TRP A 89 -13.35 21.13 4.88
C TRP A 89 -12.57 19.93 5.41
N LEU A 90 -11.26 20.14 5.59
CA LEU A 90 -10.38 19.34 6.43
C LEU A 90 -10.12 20.11 7.74
N GLY A 91 -9.55 19.44 8.74
CA GLY A 91 -9.26 20.07 10.03
C GLY A 91 -8.03 20.99 10.05
N GLY A 92 -7.35 21.21 8.93
CA GLY A 92 -6.13 22.01 8.87
C GLY A 92 -6.40 23.50 8.72
N SER A 93 -5.57 24.33 9.35
CA SER A 93 -5.50 25.78 9.12
C SER A 93 -4.07 26.28 9.27
N LEU A 94 -3.73 27.39 8.61
CA LEU A 94 -2.44 28.06 8.81
C LEU A 94 -2.46 28.81 10.15
N ASN A 95 -1.46 28.55 10.99
CA ASN A 95 -1.24 29.31 12.22
C ASN A 95 -0.48 30.59 11.89
N GLN A 96 -1.14 31.74 12.06
CA GLN A 96 -0.60 33.07 11.73
C GLN A 96 0.56 33.52 12.63
N ASP A 97 0.76 32.89 13.79
CA ASP A 97 1.90 33.23 14.67
C ASP A 97 3.16 32.45 14.29
N THR A 98 3.01 31.27 13.69
CA THR A 98 4.13 30.35 13.40
C THR A 98 4.40 30.17 11.91
N ASP A 99 3.49 30.62 11.04
CA ASP A 99 3.46 30.36 9.59
C ASP A 99 3.49 28.86 9.26
N LEU A 100 2.91 28.04 10.13
CA LEU A 100 2.85 26.59 9.98
C LEU A 100 1.41 26.09 9.94
N TRP A 101 1.16 25.11 9.09
CA TRP A 101 -0.12 24.43 9.03
C TRP A 101 -0.30 23.56 10.28
N GLU A 102 -1.48 23.64 10.89
CA GLU A 102 -1.85 22.88 12.09
C GLU A 102 -3.25 22.29 11.92
N TRP A 103 -3.43 21.06 12.42
CA TRP A 103 -4.75 20.49 12.61
C TRP A 103 -5.46 21.22 13.76
N ASN A 104 -6.78 21.23 13.73
CA ASN A 104 -7.66 21.83 14.75
C ASN A 104 -7.52 21.21 16.16
N ASN A 105 -6.72 20.15 16.33
CA ASN A 105 -6.31 19.59 17.62
C ASN A 105 -4.93 20.11 18.10
N GLY A 106 -4.29 21.01 17.35
CA GLY A 106 -2.99 21.62 17.64
C GLY A 106 -1.78 20.82 17.13
N ARG A 107 -1.97 19.70 16.43
CA ARG A 107 -0.86 18.96 15.82
C ARG A 107 -0.39 19.64 14.54
N GLN A 108 0.92 19.86 14.43
CA GLN A 108 1.51 20.44 13.22
C GLN A 108 1.38 19.49 12.01
N ILE A 109 1.02 20.05 10.86
CA ILE A 109 0.98 19.36 9.57
C ILE A 109 2.37 19.47 8.93
N GLN A 110 3.05 18.33 8.79
CA GLN A 110 4.29 18.28 8.01
C GLN A 110 3.94 18.14 6.53
N LEU A 111 3.86 19.27 5.80
CA LEU A 111 3.57 19.26 4.37
C LEU A 111 4.64 18.52 3.56
N ASN A 112 5.93 18.65 3.95
CA ASN A 112 7.05 18.04 3.24
C ASN A 112 7.00 16.50 3.22
N ASP A 113 6.48 15.88 4.28
CA ASP A 113 6.28 14.42 4.33
C ASP A 113 5.10 13.96 3.46
N LYS A 114 4.31 14.89 2.89
CA LYS A 114 3.11 14.57 2.10
C LYS A 114 3.28 14.76 0.60
N LEU A 115 4.47 15.15 0.13
CA LEU A 115 4.60 15.76 -1.19
C LEU A 115 4.67 14.81 -2.39
N ASP A 116 4.82 13.51 -2.15
CA ASP A 116 5.42 12.65 -3.17
C ASP A 116 4.39 11.88 -4.03
N ARG A 117 3.24 11.48 -3.47
CA ARG A 117 2.23 10.69 -4.22
C ARG A 117 1.24 11.62 -4.92
N PRO A 118 0.81 11.31 -6.17
CA PRO A 118 -0.07 12.20 -6.95
C PRO A 118 -1.39 12.58 -6.28
N LEU A 119 -1.89 11.79 -5.34
CA LEU A 119 -3.14 12.05 -4.61
C LEU A 119 -2.90 12.34 -3.12
N TRP A 120 -1.68 12.66 -2.71
CA TRP A 120 -1.32 12.89 -1.30
C TRP A 120 -1.00 14.37 -1.11
N GLY A 121 -1.87 15.09 -0.39
CA GLY A 121 -1.55 16.42 0.16
C GLY A 121 -1.33 17.59 -0.80
N ASN A 122 -1.16 17.39 -2.11
CA ASN A 122 -0.63 18.43 -3.01
C ASN A 122 -1.38 18.58 -4.33
N GLY A 123 -1.60 19.82 -4.76
CA GLY A 123 -1.92 20.17 -6.15
C GLY A 123 -0.74 20.01 -7.14
N PRO A 124 -0.96 19.84 -8.46
CA PRO A 124 0.05 20.01 -9.52
C PRO A 124 0.72 21.39 -9.44
N GLY A 125 2.07 21.43 -9.47
CA GLY A 125 2.81 22.69 -9.59
C GLY A 125 3.90 22.95 -8.53
N PHE A 126 4.12 22.02 -7.59
CA PHE A 126 5.08 22.20 -6.47
C PHE A 126 6.52 22.54 -6.87
N VAL A 127 6.94 22.20 -8.09
CA VAL A 127 8.30 22.53 -8.58
C VAL A 127 8.50 24.04 -8.83
N ASN A 128 7.44 24.85 -8.86
CA ASN A 128 7.46 26.26 -9.31
C ASN A 128 6.72 27.27 -8.40
N SER A 129 6.57 27.02 -7.09
CA SER A 129 5.98 27.99 -6.14
C SER A 129 4.47 28.28 -6.29
N LEU A 130 3.72 27.40 -6.97
CA LEU A 130 2.25 27.47 -7.17
C LEU A 130 1.54 26.26 -6.52
N SER A 131 1.99 25.85 -5.34
CA SER A 131 1.57 24.60 -4.71
C SER A 131 0.45 24.79 -3.71
N GLU A 132 -0.69 24.14 -3.92
CA GLU A 132 -1.76 24.13 -2.93
C GLU A 132 -1.70 22.90 -2.01
N PRO A 133 -1.88 23.05 -0.69
CA PRO A 133 -1.98 24.32 0.03
C PRO A 133 -0.62 25.03 0.12
N ASP A 134 -0.59 26.36 0.00
CA ASP A 134 0.64 27.12 0.10
C ASP A 134 0.88 27.69 1.51
N GLN A 135 1.99 28.42 1.68
CA GLN A 135 2.31 29.18 2.90
C GLN A 135 2.30 30.69 2.61
N SER A 136 1.56 31.12 1.58
CA SER A 136 1.45 32.52 1.20
C SER A 136 0.64 33.29 2.24
N ILE A 137 0.90 34.59 2.33
CA ILE A 137 0.19 35.52 3.25
C ILE A 137 -1.17 35.94 2.64
N GLU A 138 -1.68 35.20 1.65
CA GLU A 138 -3.03 35.43 1.15
C GLU A 138 -4.06 35.03 2.24
N ASP A 139 -5.29 35.55 2.14
CA ASP A 139 -6.32 35.32 3.18
C ASP A 139 -6.81 33.85 3.22
N GLN A 140 -6.32 32.97 2.33
CA GLN A 140 -6.68 31.55 2.21
C GLN A 140 -5.91 30.70 3.23
N ASN A 141 -6.47 30.56 4.43
CA ASN A 141 -5.77 29.95 5.56
C ASN A 141 -6.42 28.66 6.08
N CYS A 142 -7.40 28.09 5.36
CA CYS A 142 -8.15 26.92 5.81
C CYS A 142 -8.09 25.78 4.79
N LEU A 143 -7.75 24.58 5.28
CA LEU A 143 -7.50 23.42 4.46
C LEU A 143 -8.80 22.74 4.04
N SER A 144 -8.87 22.35 2.78
CA SER A 144 -9.97 21.63 2.17
C SER A 144 -9.46 20.54 1.25
N MET A 145 -10.33 19.58 0.92
CA MET A 145 -10.06 18.59 -0.11
C MET A 145 -11.04 18.78 -1.26
N GLY A 146 -10.52 18.80 -2.48
CA GLY A 146 -11.35 18.90 -3.69
C GLY A 146 -12.08 17.60 -3.98
N ALA A 147 -13.40 17.68 -4.13
CA ALA A 147 -14.26 16.56 -4.51
C ALA A 147 -14.32 16.33 -6.04
N GLU A 148 -13.80 17.28 -6.81
CA GLU A 148 -13.63 17.21 -8.26
C GLU A 148 -12.33 17.92 -8.67
N MET A 149 -12.06 18.05 -9.97
CA MET A 149 -10.89 18.80 -10.46
C MET A 149 -11.11 20.31 -10.27
N TRP A 150 -10.07 21.06 -9.89
CA TRP A 150 -10.14 22.51 -9.76
C TRP A 150 -9.13 23.23 -10.65
N PRO A 151 -9.54 24.37 -11.25
CA PRO A 151 -10.92 24.90 -11.34
C PRO A 151 -11.93 23.93 -12.00
N LYS A 152 -13.23 24.08 -11.74
CA LYS A 152 -14.32 23.12 -12.08
C LYS A 152 -14.37 22.66 -13.55
N GLU A 153 -13.89 23.47 -14.48
CA GLU A 153 -13.90 23.20 -15.93
C GLU A 153 -12.50 22.90 -16.49
N SER A 154 -11.53 22.63 -15.63
CA SER A 154 -10.16 22.35 -16.06
C SER A 154 -10.06 21.06 -16.85
N THR A 155 -9.10 21.04 -17.76
CA THR A 155 -8.69 19.84 -18.50
C THR A 155 -7.42 19.26 -17.90
N GLU A 156 -7.05 18.04 -18.29
CA GLU A 156 -5.77 17.41 -17.86
C GLU A 156 -4.52 18.26 -18.16
N ASN A 157 -4.61 19.27 -19.04
CA ASN A 157 -3.46 20.10 -19.41
C ASN A 157 -3.34 21.39 -18.59
N ASN A 158 -4.34 21.77 -17.79
CA ASN A 158 -4.38 23.10 -17.15
C ASN A 158 -5.10 23.13 -15.79
N PHE A 159 -5.14 22.01 -15.08
CA PHE A 159 -5.73 21.94 -13.73
C PHE A 159 -4.73 22.41 -12.65
N LEU A 160 -5.27 23.00 -11.58
CA LEU A 160 -4.53 23.36 -10.35
C LEU A 160 -4.65 22.29 -9.27
N GLY A 161 -5.62 21.38 -9.40
CA GLY A 161 -5.63 20.12 -8.66
C GLY A 161 -6.68 19.10 -9.07
N LYS A 162 -6.39 17.84 -8.76
CA LYS A 162 -7.21 16.66 -9.02
C LYS A 162 -8.05 16.36 -7.78
N LYS A 163 -9.23 15.79 -8.02
CA LYS A 163 -10.07 15.19 -6.97
C LYS A 163 -9.22 14.41 -5.96
N GLY A 164 -9.36 14.75 -4.68
CA GLY A 164 -8.64 14.12 -3.57
C GLY A 164 -7.33 14.81 -3.16
N GLN A 165 -6.83 15.78 -3.92
CA GLN A 165 -5.73 16.63 -3.47
C GLN A 165 -6.26 17.73 -2.51
N TRP A 166 -5.35 18.37 -1.79
CA TRP A 166 -5.70 19.40 -0.82
C TRP A 166 -5.59 20.79 -1.45
N ASN A 167 -6.33 21.73 -0.87
CA ASN A 167 -6.33 23.13 -1.27
C ASN A 167 -6.55 23.99 -0.03
N ASP A 168 -5.92 25.14 0.04
CA ASP A 168 -6.22 26.20 1.00
C ASP A 168 -7.24 27.17 0.40
N LEU A 169 -8.20 27.57 1.24
CA LEU A 169 -9.33 28.40 0.84
C LEU A 169 -9.58 29.46 1.91
N LEU A 170 -10.32 30.51 1.54
CA LEU A 170 -10.88 31.47 2.47
C LEU A 170 -11.75 30.73 3.49
N CYS A 171 -11.38 30.86 4.77
CA CYS A 171 -12.06 30.20 5.90
C CYS A 171 -13.56 30.55 6.01
N THR A 172 -13.99 31.64 5.35
CA THR A 172 -15.38 32.10 5.30
C THR A 172 -16.27 31.37 4.29
N ASN A 173 -15.70 30.53 3.41
CA ASN A 173 -16.50 29.70 2.52
C ASN A 173 -17.47 28.81 3.30
N LEU A 174 -18.64 28.55 2.74
CA LEU A 174 -19.63 27.67 3.36
C LEU A 174 -19.53 26.29 2.72
N LEU A 175 -18.80 25.37 3.35
CA LEU A 175 -18.56 24.03 2.83
C LEU A 175 -19.12 22.95 3.77
N SER A 176 -19.48 21.81 3.19
CA SER A 176 -19.69 20.58 3.94
C SER A 176 -18.35 20.12 4.53
N PHE A 177 -18.42 19.21 5.50
CA PHE A 177 -17.22 18.75 6.20
C PHE A 177 -17.38 17.34 6.73
N ILE A 178 -16.26 16.74 7.12
CA ILE A 178 -16.22 15.41 7.74
C ILE A 178 -15.73 15.57 9.17
N ILE A 179 -16.49 15.01 10.11
CA ILE A 179 -16.10 14.89 11.51
C ILE A 179 -15.44 13.53 11.70
N GLU A 180 -14.28 13.51 12.34
CA GLU A 180 -13.58 12.34 12.81
C GLU A 180 -13.78 12.18 14.33
N TYR A 181 -14.10 10.96 14.74
CA TYR A 181 -14.29 10.56 16.13
C TYR A 181 -13.22 9.55 16.54
N LYS A 182 -12.53 9.83 17.65
CA LYS A 182 -11.58 8.89 18.25
C LYS A 182 -12.33 7.78 18.98
N THR A 183 -12.56 6.67 18.29
CA THR A 183 -13.36 5.54 18.77
C THR A 183 -12.55 4.28 19.09
N GLU A 184 -11.27 4.26 18.72
CA GLU A 184 -10.42 3.08 18.89
C GLU A 184 -10.33 2.64 20.35
N ALA A 185 -10.66 1.38 20.62
CA ALA A 185 -10.44 0.77 21.92
C ALA A 185 -8.96 0.41 22.08
N ILE A 186 -8.38 0.70 23.24
CA ILE A 186 -6.95 0.46 23.49
C ILE A 186 -6.83 -0.44 24.71
N PHE A 187 -6.17 -1.58 24.55
CA PHE A 187 -5.73 -2.41 25.66
C PHE A 187 -4.25 -2.13 25.92
N SER A 188 -3.96 -1.41 26.99
CA SER A 188 -2.61 -1.01 27.36
C SER A 188 -2.08 -1.77 28.56
N ASP A 189 -0.77 -1.97 28.57
CA ASP A 189 0.01 -2.45 29.71
C ASP A 189 -0.39 -3.82 30.23
N ASN A 190 -1.08 -4.62 29.40
CA ASN A 190 -1.79 -5.84 29.80
C ASN A 190 -2.69 -5.63 31.05
N THR A 191 -3.18 -4.41 31.26
CA THR A 191 -3.84 -4.02 32.52
C THR A 191 -5.15 -3.29 32.28
N PHE A 192 -5.24 -2.40 31.30
CA PHE A 192 -6.41 -1.55 31.12
C PHE A 192 -6.95 -1.60 29.71
N LEU A 193 -8.26 -1.79 29.57
CA LEU A 193 -8.99 -1.66 28.32
C LEU A 193 -9.80 -0.36 28.36
N ASP A 194 -9.33 0.67 27.64
CA ASP A 194 -10.04 1.93 27.43
C ASP A 194 -10.96 1.83 26.21
N LEU A 195 -12.24 2.12 26.41
CA LEU A 195 -13.29 2.12 25.41
C LEU A 195 -13.89 3.54 25.33
N PRO A 196 -13.47 4.38 24.36
CA PRO A 196 -13.92 5.77 24.26
C PRO A 196 -15.43 5.93 24.03
N ALA A 197 -16.03 4.95 23.34
CA ALA A 197 -17.45 4.91 23.03
C ALA A 197 -17.98 3.48 23.01
N VAL A 198 -19.00 3.22 23.81
CA VAL A 198 -19.77 1.99 23.85
C VAL A 198 -21.25 2.35 23.74
N SER A 199 -21.92 1.84 22.71
CA SER A 199 -23.37 1.92 22.57
C SER A 199 -24.03 1.02 23.59
N ILE A 200 -24.80 1.61 24.50
CA ILE A 200 -25.63 0.88 25.45
C ILE A 200 -27.05 1.45 25.39
N ALA A 201 -27.96 0.67 24.81
CA ALA A 201 -29.32 1.11 24.47
C ALA A 201 -29.33 2.34 23.55
N ASP A 202 -29.83 3.49 24.04
CA ASP A 202 -29.96 4.73 23.30
C ASP A 202 -28.89 5.78 23.68
N GLN A 203 -27.81 5.37 24.34
CA GLN A 203 -26.75 6.26 24.78
C GLN A 203 -25.34 5.69 24.57
N SER A 204 -24.39 6.61 24.41
CA SER A 204 -22.96 6.30 24.29
C SER A 204 -22.24 6.55 25.61
N TYR A 205 -21.39 5.61 26.01
CA TYR A 205 -20.62 5.66 27.25
C TYR A 205 -19.13 5.42 27.00
N LYS A 206 -18.29 6.11 27.76
CA LYS A 206 -16.87 5.76 27.91
C LYS A 206 -16.76 4.71 29.02
N LEU A 207 -16.06 3.61 28.77
CA LEU A 207 -15.75 2.59 29.77
C LEU A 207 -14.24 2.46 29.94
N LEU A 208 -13.78 2.33 31.18
CA LEU A 208 -12.43 1.87 31.50
C LEU A 208 -12.55 0.57 32.26
N LEU A 209 -11.96 -0.50 31.71
CA LEU A 209 -11.99 -1.82 32.31
C LEU A 209 -10.58 -2.25 32.76
N GLN A 210 -10.49 -2.92 33.90
CA GLN A 210 -9.24 -3.49 34.42
C GLN A 210 -9.18 -4.98 34.16
N TYR A 211 -8.13 -5.40 33.48
CA TYR A 211 -7.81 -6.80 33.27
C TYR A 211 -7.38 -7.48 34.58
N HIS A 212 -7.88 -8.69 34.78
CA HIS A 212 -7.40 -9.64 35.77
C HIS A 212 -7.75 -11.07 35.35
N LYS A 213 -7.09 -12.07 35.94
CA LYS A 213 -7.45 -13.48 35.74
C LYS A 213 -8.62 -13.88 36.66
N CYS A 214 -9.66 -14.48 36.09
CA CYS A 214 -10.72 -15.19 36.81
C CYS A 214 -10.51 -16.71 36.67
N GLY A 215 -9.64 -17.28 37.50
CA GLY A 215 -9.21 -18.68 37.31
C GLY A 215 -8.42 -18.83 36.01
N LEU A 216 -8.94 -19.61 35.06
CA LEU A 216 -8.32 -19.82 33.74
C LEU A 216 -8.80 -18.81 32.67
N LYS A 217 -9.82 -18.00 32.98
CA LYS A 217 -10.39 -17.03 32.03
C LYS A 217 -9.73 -15.66 32.17
N ASP A 218 -9.76 -14.91 31.08
CA ASP A 218 -9.45 -13.49 31.04
C ASP A 218 -10.70 -12.68 31.39
N CYS A 219 -10.59 -11.80 32.38
CA CYS A 219 -11.70 -10.99 32.88
C CYS A 219 -11.37 -9.50 32.88
N PHE A 220 -12.41 -8.69 32.73
CA PHE A 220 -12.33 -7.24 32.72
C PHE A 220 -13.33 -6.65 33.71
N MET A 221 -12.83 -6.00 34.76
CA MET A 221 -13.66 -5.36 35.78
C MET A 221 -13.94 -3.91 35.41
N ILE A 222 -15.17 -3.44 35.57
CA ILE A 222 -15.51 -2.05 35.29
C ILE A 222 -14.90 -1.14 36.37
N LEU A 223 -13.92 -0.30 35.98
CA LEU A 223 -13.33 0.69 36.88
C LEU A 223 -14.12 1.98 36.91
N SER A 224 -14.45 2.50 35.73
CA SER A 224 -15.20 3.74 35.59
C SER A 224 -16.08 3.73 34.36
N THR A 225 -17.16 4.49 34.43
CA THR A 225 -18.04 4.78 33.31
C THR A 225 -18.45 6.26 33.37
N SER A 226 -18.52 6.89 32.20
CA SER A 226 -19.05 8.24 32.03
C SER A 226 -19.81 8.32 30.72
N LYS A 227 -20.73 9.28 30.59
CA LYS A 227 -21.38 9.56 29.31
C LYS A 227 -20.33 9.98 28.28
N SER A 228 -20.41 9.42 27.08
CA SER A 228 -19.61 9.85 25.93
C SER A 228 -20.44 10.78 25.05
N ASN A 229 -19.79 11.77 24.45
CA ASN A 229 -20.42 12.67 23.50
C ASN A 229 -20.39 12.11 22.07
N ILE A 230 -19.65 11.03 21.83
CA ILE A 230 -19.55 10.39 20.52
C ILE A 230 -20.93 9.82 20.14
N PRO A 231 -21.47 10.19 18.96
CA PRO A 231 -22.78 9.71 18.50
C PRO A 231 -22.88 8.19 18.41
N LEU A 232 -24.07 7.65 18.65
CA LEU A 232 -24.36 6.25 18.39
C LEU A 232 -24.19 5.93 16.91
N ASN A 233 -23.43 4.88 16.62
CA ASN A 233 -23.22 4.39 15.27
C ASN A 233 -22.86 2.90 15.31
N LYS A 234 -22.89 2.24 14.15
CA LYS A 234 -22.65 0.79 14.03
C LYS A 234 -21.17 0.37 14.18
N HIS A 235 -20.24 1.32 14.19
CA HIS A 235 -18.79 1.07 14.14
C HIS A 235 -18.12 1.16 15.53
N ILE A 236 -18.81 1.68 16.54
CA ILE A 236 -18.32 1.69 17.93
C ILE A 236 -18.63 0.37 18.63
N ALA A 237 -17.99 0.14 19.79
CA ALA A 237 -18.31 -1.01 20.63
C ALA A 237 -19.79 -0.98 21.03
N SER A 238 -20.41 -2.15 21.19
CA SER A 238 -21.82 -2.24 21.55
C SER A 238 -22.05 -3.28 22.63
N LEU A 239 -22.81 -2.91 23.66
CA LEU A 239 -23.30 -3.84 24.67
C LEU A 239 -24.74 -4.20 24.31
N ASN A 240 -24.95 -5.45 23.85
CA ASN A 240 -26.25 -5.99 23.52
C ASN A 240 -26.57 -7.12 24.51
N GLU A 241 -27.64 -6.96 25.28
CA GLU A 241 -27.98 -7.87 26.38
C GLU A 241 -26.79 -8.04 27.35
N ASN A 242 -26.13 -9.19 27.32
CA ASN A 242 -24.95 -9.48 28.13
C ASN A 242 -23.65 -9.54 27.31
N GLU A 243 -23.66 -9.22 26.01
CA GLU A 243 -22.47 -9.31 25.15
C GLU A 243 -21.95 -7.92 24.79
N LEU A 244 -20.70 -7.64 25.18
CA LEU A 244 -19.94 -6.49 24.73
C LEU A 244 -19.11 -6.89 23.52
N ILE A 245 -19.53 -6.41 22.36
CA ILE A 245 -18.84 -6.60 21.08
C ILE A 245 -17.98 -5.37 20.84
N ILE A 246 -16.68 -5.59 20.69
CA ILE A 246 -15.69 -4.53 20.44
C ILE A 246 -15.07 -4.80 19.07
N PRO A 247 -15.48 -4.07 18.01
CA PRO A 247 -15.07 -4.35 16.63
C PRO A 247 -13.56 -4.30 16.42
N ARG A 248 -12.87 -3.42 17.16
CA ARG A 248 -11.43 -3.24 17.05
C ARG A 248 -10.84 -2.78 18.38
N VAL A 249 -9.90 -3.57 18.89
CA VAL A 249 -9.05 -3.27 20.03
C VAL A 249 -7.60 -3.24 19.56
N ARG A 250 -6.94 -2.11 19.77
CA ARG A 250 -5.50 -1.96 19.63
C ARG A 250 -4.82 -2.50 20.89
N ILE A 251 -3.97 -3.51 20.74
CA ILE A 251 -3.19 -4.09 21.82
C ILE A 251 -1.82 -3.40 21.86
N GLU A 252 -1.54 -2.73 22.98
CA GLU A 252 -0.24 -2.13 23.31
C GLU A 252 0.42 -2.97 24.41
N ASP A 253 1.57 -3.57 24.12
CA ASP A 253 2.26 -4.44 25.08
C ASP A 253 3.45 -3.74 25.74
N ASN A 254 3.60 -3.98 27.05
CA ASN A 254 4.62 -3.38 27.91
C ASN A 254 6.02 -4.00 27.72
N GLU A 255 6.11 -5.22 27.16
CA GLU A 255 7.41 -5.82 26.83
C GLU A 255 8.07 -5.19 25.59
N SER A 256 7.35 -4.34 24.87
CA SER A 256 7.89 -3.52 23.80
C SER A 256 7.83 -2.04 24.18
N THR A 257 8.98 -1.47 24.47
CA THR A 257 9.23 -0.01 24.37
C THR A 257 9.05 0.53 22.93
N ASN A 258 8.39 -0.22 22.04
CA ASN A 258 8.28 0.04 20.62
C ASN A 258 6.82 0.03 20.18
N ILE A 259 6.40 1.14 19.57
CA ILE A 259 5.11 1.41 18.93
C ILE A 259 4.80 0.43 17.77
N ASN A 260 5.70 -0.51 17.47
CA ASN A 260 5.72 -1.28 16.23
C ASN A 260 5.23 -2.74 16.36
N ASN A 261 4.88 -3.19 17.57
CA ASN A 261 4.25 -4.51 17.82
C ASN A 261 2.73 -4.40 18.05
N VAL A 262 2.10 -3.43 17.41
CA VAL A 262 0.67 -3.18 17.57
C VAL A 262 -0.12 -4.29 16.88
N LYS A 263 -0.98 -4.96 17.65
CA LYS A 263 -1.93 -5.94 17.13
C LYS A 263 -3.34 -5.39 17.25
N PHE A 264 -4.17 -5.74 16.29
CA PHE A 264 -5.58 -5.39 16.32
C PHE A 264 -6.38 -6.66 16.47
N VAL A 265 -7.37 -6.64 17.36
CA VAL A 265 -8.29 -7.76 17.55
C VAL A 265 -9.72 -7.27 17.57
N GLU A 266 -10.63 -8.05 17.01
CA GLU A 266 -12.03 -8.01 17.42
C GLU A 266 -12.16 -8.77 18.74
N MET A 267 -12.93 -8.24 19.69
CA MET A 267 -13.10 -8.86 21.01
C MET A 267 -14.57 -8.96 21.40
N ILE A 268 -15.00 -10.14 21.82
CA ILE A 268 -16.34 -10.37 22.38
C ILE A 268 -16.19 -10.75 23.85
N LEU A 269 -16.87 -9.99 24.71
CA LEU A 269 -16.91 -10.23 26.15
C LEU A 269 -18.34 -10.51 26.61
N THR A 270 -18.52 -11.43 27.55
CA THR A 270 -19.83 -11.70 28.17
C THR A 270 -19.85 -11.11 29.58
N PHE A 271 -20.91 -10.40 29.92
CA PHE A 271 -21.11 -9.80 31.23
C PHE A 271 -21.59 -10.84 32.25
N ASP A 272 -20.79 -11.05 33.29
CA ASP A 272 -21.16 -11.80 34.49
C ASP A 272 -21.81 -10.86 35.50
N GLN A 273 -23.11 -11.03 35.69
CA GLN A 273 -23.91 -10.21 36.60
C GLN A 273 -23.61 -10.48 38.08
N GLU A 274 -23.13 -11.68 38.44
CA GLU A 274 -22.83 -12.03 39.83
C GLU A 274 -21.54 -11.36 40.28
N ASN A 275 -20.53 -11.37 39.40
CA ASN A 275 -19.19 -10.85 39.70
C ASN A 275 -18.96 -9.42 39.20
N PHE A 276 -19.88 -8.85 38.42
CA PHE A 276 -19.77 -7.52 37.79
C PHE A 276 -18.51 -7.39 36.93
N THR A 277 -18.19 -8.45 36.20
CA THR A 277 -17.03 -8.57 35.32
C THR A 277 -17.45 -8.95 33.91
N PHE A 278 -16.66 -8.54 32.94
CA PHE A 278 -16.76 -9.03 31.56
C PHE A 278 -15.76 -10.18 31.38
N GLU A 279 -16.25 -11.37 31.08
CA GLU A 279 -15.44 -12.52 30.73
C GLU A 279 -15.14 -12.53 29.24
N LYS A 280 -13.89 -12.75 28.85
CA LYS A 280 -13.52 -12.91 27.44
C LYS A 280 -14.08 -14.21 26.86
N GLN A 281 -14.89 -14.10 25.82
CA GLN A 281 -15.35 -15.23 25.01
C GLN A 281 -14.37 -15.52 23.88
N SER A 282 -14.10 -14.52 23.05
CA SER A 282 -13.25 -14.66 21.88
C SER A 282 -12.41 -13.41 21.65
N SER A 283 -11.29 -13.59 20.97
CA SER A 283 -10.56 -12.51 20.31
C SER A 283 -9.98 -13.02 19.01
N VAL A 284 -10.24 -12.34 17.91
CA VAL A 284 -9.74 -12.70 16.58
C VAL A 284 -8.84 -11.58 16.10
N THR A 285 -7.61 -11.91 15.67
CA THR A 285 -6.71 -10.93 15.07
C THR A 285 -7.33 -10.39 13.78
N ILE A 286 -7.39 -9.06 13.66
CA ILE A 286 -7.88 -8.40 12.45
C ILE A 286 -6.74 -7.71 11.71
N PRO A 287 -6.80 -7.65 10.37
CA PRO A 287 -5.82 -6.94 9.56
C PRO A 287 -5.83 -5.42 9.78
N SER A 288 -4.73 -4.79 9.39
CA SER A 288 -4.52 -3.33 9.46
C SER A 288 -3.45 -2.91 8.47
N LEU A 289 -3.25 -1.60 8.31
CA LEU A 289 -2.12 -1.07 7.56
C LEU A 289 -0.75 -1.41 8.18
N ASN A 290 -0.73 -1.93 9.42
CA ASN A 290 0.47 -2.36 10.13
C ASN A 290 0.64 -3.89 10.18
N THR A 291 -0.27 -4.65 9.58
CA THR A 291 -0.18 -6.11 9.52
C THR A 291 0.83 -6.53 8.47
N TYR A 292 1.86 -7.30 8.83
CA TYR A 292 2.83 -7.85 7.89
C TYR A 292 2.90 -9.39 8.02
N PRO A 293 3.24 -10.13 6.94
CA PRO A 293 3.44 -11.58 7.00
C PRO A 293 4.53 -11.98 7.99
N GLY A 294 4.31 -13.07 8.73
CA GLY A 294 5.23 -13.54 9.77
C GLY A 294 5.05 -12.90 11.16
N GLN A 295 4.07 -12.01 11.36
CA GLN A 295 3.75 -11.47 12.68
C GLN A 295 2.86 -12.43 13.53
N THR A 296 3.31 -13.63 13.86
CA THR A 296 2.51 -14.54 14.71
C THR A 296 3.33 -15.14 15.85
N LYS A 297 3.59 -14.32 16.88
CA LYS A 297 3.50 -14.83 18.26
C LYS A 297 2.09 -14.57 18.77
N SER A 298 1.32 -15.63 19.03
CA SER A 298 0.05 -15.52 19.74
C SER A 298 0.30 -14.91 21.12
N PHE A 299 -0.49 -13.89 21.50
CA PHE A 299 -0.38 -13.26 22.82
C PHE A 299 -0.88 -14.18 23.95
N LEU A 300 -1.51 -15.33 23.64
CA LEU A 300 -2.17 -16.18 24.64
C LEU A 300 -1.99 -17.70 24.45
N ASN A 301 -1.19 -18.15 23.49
CA ASN A 301 -0.77 -19.56 23.38
C ASN A 301 0.74 -19.60 23.13
N THR A 302 1.49 -20.23 24.03
CA THR A 302 2.97 -20.27 24.01
C THR A 302 3.57 -21.34 23.11
N ASP A 303 2.78 -22.16 22.42
CA ASP A 303 3.28 -23.43 21.88
C ASP A 303 3.30 -23.58 20.35
N ASP A 304 2.92 -22.57 19.57
CA ASP A 304 3.00 -22.62 18.10
C ASP A 304 4.01 -21.62 17.54
N LEU A 305 5.28 -22.03 17.50
CA LEU A 305 6.29 -21.43 16.62
C LEU A 305 6.24 -22.15 15.27
N VAL A 306 5.44 -21.64 14.33
CA VAL A 306 5.50 -22.09 12.93
C VAL A 306 5.43 -20.90 11.97
N SER A 307 6.57 -20.67 11.31
CA SER A 307 6.87 -20.08 9.99
C SER A 307 6.13 -18.83 9.47
N SER A 308 6.75 -18.24 8.45
CA SER A 308 6.37 -17.18 7.50
C SER A 308 4.90 -17.09 7.01
N GLU A 309 3.90 -17.27 7.85
CA GLU A 309 2.50 -17.35 7.41
C GLU A 309 1.86 -15.96 7.26
N TRP A 310 1.05 -15.86 6.22
CA TRP A 310 0.16 -14.74 5.99
C TRP A 310 -1.05 -14.85 6.90
N VAL A 311 -1.55 -13.73 7.41
CA VAL A 311 -2.88 -13.68 8.03
C VAL A 311 -3.91 -13.92 6.93
N LEU A 312 -4.82 -14.87 7.15
CA LEU A 312 -5.95 -15.15 6.25
C LEU A 312 -7.20 -14.49 6.82
N THR A 313 -8.00 -13.85 5.96
CA THR A 313 -9.21 -13.13 6.36
C THR A 313 -10.23 -13.16 5.23
N THR A 314 -11.47 -12.74 5.48
CA THR A 314 -12.47 -12.60 4.41
C THR A 314 -12.38 -11.22 3.74
N PRO A 315 -12.84 -11.06 2.48
CA PRO A 315 -12.90 -9.75 1.83
C PRO A 315 -13.65 -8.69 2.63
N ASN A 316 -14.73 -9.06 3.32
CA ASN A 316 -15.51 -8.10 4.11
C ASN A 316 -14.71 -7.53 5.30
N ASP A 317 -13.85 -8.32 5.94
CA ASP A 317 -13.07 -7.90 7.12
C ASP A 317 -12.05 -6.80 6.81
N VAL A 318 -11.69 -6.64 5.54
CA VAL A 318 -10.72 -5.64 5.06
C VAL A 318 -11.36 -4.59 4.14
N GLY A 319 -12.69 -4.57 4.08
CA GLY A 319 -13.45 -3.62 3.28
C GLY A 319 -13.37 -3.84 1.78
N ILE A 320 -13.52 -5.08 1.32
CA ILE A 320 -13.68 -5.42 -0.10
C ILE A 320 -14.97 -6.21 -0.31
N LYS A 321 -15.80 -5.79 -1.27
CA LYS A 321 -16.97 -6.58 -1.68
C LYS A 321 -16.55 -7.88 -2.38
N GLN A 322 -17.12 -9.01 -1.96
CA GLN A 322 -16.84 -10.34 -2.54
C GLN A 322 -17.05 -10.38 -4.07
N GLN A 323 -18.01 -9.62 -4.60
CA GLN A 323 -18.36 -9.65 -6.03
C GLN A 323 -17.18 -9.31 -6.96
N GLY A 324 -16.32 -8.35 -6.61
CA GLY A 324 -15.16 -8.01 -7.43
C GLY A 324 -14.09 -9.09 -7.42
N ILE A 325 -13.90 -9.72 -6.27
CA ILE A 325 -13.01 -10.88 -6.11
C ILE A 325 -13.48 -12.01 -7.03
N ASP A 326 -14.79 -12.32 -6.99
CA ASP A 326 -15.37 -13.38 -7.81
C ASP A 326 -15.20 -13.09 -9.31
N LYS A 327 -15.51 -11.86 -9.75
CA LYS A 327 -15.30 -11.42 -11.15
C LYS A 327 -13.84 -11.59 -11.60
N ALA A 328 -12.89 -11.17 -10.78
CA ALA A 328 -11.47 -11.26 -11.12
C ALA A 328 -10.97 -12.72 -11.15
N MET A 329 -11.44 -13.55 -10.20
CA MET A 329 -11.12 -14.97 -10.16
C MET A 329 -11.73 -15.73 -11.34
N ASP A 330 -12.98 -15.44 -11.69
CA ASP A 330 -13.65 -16.06 -12.84
C ASP A 330 -12.99 -15.65 -14.15
N TYR A 331 -12.58 -14.38 -14.28
CA TYR A 331 -11.78 -13.92 -15.42
C TYR A 331 -10.45 -14.68 -15.50
N ALA A 332 -9.71 -14.75 -14.39
CA ALA A 332 -8.37 -15.32 -14.38
C ALA A 332 -8.36 -16.84 -14.60
N PHE A 333 -9.37 -17.56 -14.13
CA PHE A 333 -9.46 -19.02 -14.22
C PHE A 333 -10.38 -19.51 -15.35
N LYS A 334 -10.79 -18.63 -16.27
CA LYS A 334 -11.43 -19.04 -17.51
C LYS A 334 -10.50 -19.99 -18.29
N GLU A 335 -11.08 -21.00 -18.94
CA GLU A 335 -10.37 -21.87 -19.89
C GLU A 335 -9.56 -21.00 -20.86
N ASP A 336 -8.33 -21.41 -21.21
CA ASP A 336 -7.34 -20.70 -22.05
C ASP A 336 -6.53 -19.56 -21.40
N LYS A 337 -6.87 -19.16 -20.17
CA LYS A 337 -6.06 -18.16 -19.45
C LYS A 337 -4.81 -18.74 -18.84
N ASN A 338 -4.67 -20.06 -18.77
CA ASN A 338 -3.45 -20.74 -18.29
C ASN A 338 -2.97 -20.17 -16.95
N THR A 339 -3.89 -19.86 -16.03
CA THR A 339 -3.56 -19.29 -14.72
C THR A 339 -3.21 -20.41 -13.76
N ARG A 340 -2.02 -20.34 -13.18
CA ARG A 340 -1.57 -21.24 -12.12
C ARG A 340 -2.07 -20.80 -10.75
N SER A 341 -1.95 -19.50 -10.47
CA SER A 341 -2.32 -18.96 -9.18
C SER A 341 -2.75 -17.51 -9.27
N VAL A 342 -3.69 -17.15 -8.41
CA VAL A 342 -4.03 -15.77 -8.08
C VAL A 342 -4.00 -15.65 -6.56
N LEU A 343 -3.35 -14.60 -6.07
CA LEU A 343 -3.30 -14.22 -4.66
C LEU A 343 -3.69 -12.76 -4.54
N ILE A 344 -4.67 -12.46 -3.68
CA ILE A 344 -5.15 -11.11 -3.40
C ILE A 344 -4.85 -10.81 -1.94
N VAL A 345 -4.10 -9.73 -1.72
CA VAL A 345 -3.69 -9.24 -0.41
C VAL A 345 -4.22 -7.83 -0.21
N LYS A 346 -4.83 -7.58 0.95
CA LYS A 346 -5.32 -6.26 1.36
C LYS A 346 -5.02 -6.06 2.84
N ASN A 347 -4.55 -4.88 3.23
CA ASN A 347 -4.23 -4.59 4.63
C ASN A 347 -3.25 -5.63 5.21
N GLY A 348 -2.29 -6.07 4.39
CA GLY A 348 -1.27 -7.06 4.77
C GLY A 348 -1.75 -8.51 4.95
N SER A 349 -3.02 -8.80 4.64
CA SER A 349 -3.63 -10.13 4.81
C SER A 349 -4.09 -10.71 3.48
N VAL A 350 -4.04 -12.02 3.35
CA VAL A 350 -4.58 -12.74 2.19
C VAL A 350 -6.09 -12.83 2.34
N VAL A 351 -6.80 -12.25 1.38
CA VAL A 351 -8.28 -12.19 1.38
C VAL A 351 -8.89 -13.19 0.41
N ALA A 352 -8.12 -13.61 -0.60
CA ALA A 352 -8.49 -14.64 -1.54
C ALA A 352 -7.23 -15.22 -2.17
N GLU A 353 -7.20 -16.53 -2.32
CA GLU A 353 -6.20 -17.21 -3.13
C GLU A 353 -6.87 -18.39 -3.86
N ARG A 354 -6.46 -18.62 -5.11
CA ARG A 354 -6.90 -19.77 -5.91
C ARG A 354 -5.71 -20.29 -6.69
N TYR A 355 -5.63 -21.61 -6.80
CA TYR A 355 -4.59 -22.33 -7.51
C TYR A 355 -5.26 -23.28 -8.51
N SER A 356 -4.62 -23.51 -9.65
CA SER A 356 -5.04 -24.53 -10.62
C SER A 356 -4.76 -25.93 -10.09
N ASP A 357 -5.34 -26.94 -10.74
CA ASP A 357 -5.22 -28.33 -10.35
C ASP A 357 -3.75 -28.77 -10.22
N GLY A 358 -3.40 -29.35 -9.06
CA GLY A 358 -2.06 -29.83 -8.76
C GLY A 358 -1.08 -28.76 -8.27
N ASN A 359 -1.51 -27.50 -8.19
CA ASN A 359 -0.72 -26.40 -7.62
C ASN A 359 -1.32 -25.92 -6.29
N ASP A 360 -0.49 -25.29 -5.47
CA ASP A 360 -0.85 -24.78 -4.14
C ASP A 360 -0.01 -23.55 -3.75
N LYS A 361 -0.18 -23.10 -2.51
CA LYS A 361 0.53 -21.93 -1.95
C LYS A 361 2.05 -22.05 -1.92
N ASP A 362 2.59 -23.26 -1.96
CA ASP A 362 4.02 -23.55 -1.88
C ASP A 362 4.63 -23.78 -3.27
N THR A 363 3.80 -23.73 -4.33
CA THR A 363 4.21 -23.87 -5.72
C THR A 363 5.03 -22.67 -6.20
N ILE A 364 6.18 -22.97 -6.80
CA ILE A 364 7.11 -21.97 -7.33
C ILE A 364 6.68 -21.50 -8.72
N SER A 365 6.69 -20.19 -8.93
CA SER A 365 6.50 -19.53 -10.23
C SER A 365 7.75 -18.76 -10.63
N THR A 366 7.97 -18.61 -11.93
CA THR A 366 9.11 -17.87 -12.49
C THR A 366 8.70 -16.44 -12.81
N SER A 367 9.47 -15.46 -12.33
CA SER A 367 9.16 -14.03 -12.45
C SER A 367 9.15 -13.53 -13.89
N TRP A 368 10.01 -14.09 -14.75
CA TRP A 368 10.43 -13.44 -15.99
C TRP A 368 10.83 -11.98 -15.73
N SER A 369 10.36 -11.06 -16.57
CA SER A 369 10.56 -9.62 -16.45
C SER A 369 10.06 -8.97 -15.16
N THR A 370 9.24 -9.64 -14.33
CA THR A 370 8.91 -9.12 -12.99
C THR A 370 10.17 -8.92 -12.14
N ALA A 371 11.25 -9.66 -12.39
CA ALA A 371 12.56 -9.46 -11.75
C ALA A 371 13.15 -8.06 -11.96
N LYS A 372 12.79 -7.36 -13.04
CA LYS A 372 13.30 -6.01 -13.32
C LYS A 372 12.92 -5.02 -12.22
N SER A 373 11.72 -5.16 -11.66
CA SER A 373 11.25 -4.32 -10.56
C SER A 373 12.02 -4.61 -9.26
N PHE A 374 12.45 -5.86 -9.04
CA PHE A 374 13.36 -6.21 -7.95
C PHE A 374 14.74 -5.57 -8.13
N VAL A 375 15.32 -5.61 -9.35
CA VAL A 375 16.59 -4.92 -9.64
C VAL A 375 16.48 -3.40 -9.42
N SER A 376 15.35 -2.79 -9.81
CA SER A 376 15.09 -1.39 -9.51
C SER A 376 15.08 -1.10 -8.01
N ALA A 377 14.45 -1.96 -7.20
CA ALA A 377 14.49 -1.82 -5.75
C ALA A 377 15.93 -1.90 -5.20
N LEU A 378 16.77 -2.81 -5.73
CA LEU A 378 18.17 -2.94 -5.31
C LEU A 378 19.02 -1.71 -5.66
N ILE A 379 18.75 -1.04 -6.79
CA ILE A 379 19.36 0.26 -7.10
C ILE A 379 18.96 1.31 -6.06
N GLY A 380 17.68 1.37 -5.69
CA GLY A 380 17.19 2.26 -4.62
C GLY A 380 17.91 2.00 -3.29
N ILE A 381 18.04 0.73 -2.90
CA ILE A 381 18.75 0.35 -1.68
C ILE A 381 20.24 0.71 -1.75
N ALA A 382 20.89 0.53 -2.91
CA ALA A 382 22.28 0.95 -3.10
C ALA A 382 22.44 2.48 -3.00
N ILE A 383 21.42 3.25 -3.40
CA ILE A 383 21.38 4.71 -3.19
C ILE A 383 21.25 5.03 -1.70
N ASP A 384 20.29 4.41 -1.00
CA ASP A 384 20.07 4.62 0.44
C ASP A 384 21.32 4.26 1.27
N LYS A 385 22.11 3.28 0.80
CA LYS A 385 23.38 2.86 1.41
C LYS A 385 24.59 3.69 0.96
N ASN A 386 24.39 4.75 0.16
CA ASN A 386 25.43 5.61 -0.43
C ASN A 386 26.47 4.86 -1.28
N GLN A 387 26.12 3.69 -1.83
CA GLN A 387 26.94 2.94 -2.78
C GLN A 387 26.77 3.48 -4.21
N ILE A 388 25.60 4.06 -4.49
CA ILE A 388 25.28 4.82 -5.71
C ILE A 388 24.82 6.21 -5.25
N GLN A 389 25.32 7.29 -5.85
CA GLN A 389 25.01 8.64 -5.35
C GLN A 389 23.57 9.09 -5.69
N SER A 390 23.12 8.80 -6.91
CA SER A 390 21.75 9.05 -7.37
C SER A 390 21.50 8.29 -8.68
N VAL A 391 20.27 8.34 -9.19
CA VAL A 391 19.96 7.79 -10.53
C VAL A 391 20.50 8.66 -11.67
N ASP A 392 20.82 9.93 -11.41
CA ASP A 392 21.21 10.89 -12.46
C ASP A 392 22.70 10.82 -12.81
N ILE A 393 23.52 10.12 -12.02
CA ILE A 393 24.96 9.98 -12.31
C ILE A 393 25.21 9.09 -13.53
N PRO A 394 26.36 9.26 -14.22
CA PRO A 394 26.74 8.42 -15.34
C PRO A 394 26.90 6.94 -14.96
N ALA A 395 26.31 6.04 -15.74
CA ALA A 395 26.54 4.61 -15.60
C ALA A 395 28.02 4.23 -15.79
N SER A 396 28.80 5.04 -16.53
CA SER A 396 30.24 4.85 -16.72
C SER A 396 31.08 5.00 -15.46
N ASP A 397 30.51 5.50 -14.36
CA ASP A 397 31.17 5.52 -13.06
C ASP A 397 31.42 4.09 -12.56
N PHE A 398 30.52 3.16 -12.89
CA PHE A 398 30.61 1.74 -12.58
C PHE A 398 31.03 0.90 -13.80
N ILE A 399 30.45 1.15 -14.98
CA ILE A 399 30.83 0.50 -16.24
C ILE A 399 32.04 1.23 -16.83
N THR A 400 33.20 1.01 -16.22
CA THR A 400 34.43 1.76 -16.53
C THR A 400 34.91 1.62 -17.99
N GLU A 401 34.50 0.57 -18.69
CA GLU A 401 34.70 0.32 -20.11
C GLU A 401 34.07 1.42 -20.99
N TRP A 402 33.09 2.13 -20.46
CA TRP A 402 32.41 3.23 -21.16
C TRP A 402 33.06 4.59 -20.94
N LYS A 403 34.04 4.70 -20.03
CA LYS A 403 34.79 5.94 -19.82
C LYS A 403 35.48 6.34 -21.12
N ASN A 404 35.35 7.61 -21.49
CA ASN A 404 35.87 8.16 -22.75
C ASN A 404 35.22 7.61 -24.03
N THR A 405 34.01 7.05 -23.94
CA THR A 405 33.17 6.69 -25.09
C THR A 405 31.88 7.51 -25.08
N ASP A 406 31.11 7.49 -26.17
CA ASP A 406 29.80 8.18 -26.22
C ASP A 406 28.80 7.64 -25.18
N LYS A 407 29.01 6.42 -24.67
CA LYS A 407 28.18 5.82 -23.62
C LYS A 407 28.38 6.46 -22.25
N SER A 408 29.44 7.25 -22.06
CA SER A 408 29.65 8.02 -20.81
C SER A 408 28.57 9.08 -20.55
N LEU A 409 27.72 9.37 -21.53
CA LEU A 409 26.59 10.29 -21.44
C LEU A 409 25.28 9.62 -20.95
N LEU A 410 25.30 8.31 -20.69
CA LEU A 410 24.14 7.56 -20.23
C LEU A 410 24.09 7.53 -18.71
N SER A 411 23.00 8.00 -18.12
CA SER A 411 22.78 7.94 -16.67
C SER A 411 22.18 6.60 -16.25
N ILE A 412 22.23 6.28 -14.96
CA ILE A 412 21.52 5.11 -14.41
C ILE A 412 20.01 5.22 -14.68
N LYS A 413 19.45 6.42 -14.57
CA LYS A 413 18.06 6.76 -14.88
C LYS A 413 17.68 6.39 -16.31
N ASP A 414 18.56 6.63 -17.28
CA ASP A 414 18.31 6.24 -18.67
C ASP A 414 18.00 4.73 -18.77
N PHE A 415 18.72 3.87 -18.04
CA PHE A 415 18.48 2.41 -18.00
C PHE A 415 17.24 2.04 -17.20
N LEU A 416 17.03 2.65 -16.02
CA LEU A 416 15.84 2.42 -15.19
C LEU A 416 14.54 2.73 -15.96
N GLN A 417 14.58 3.74 -16.83
CA GLN A 417 13.45 4.18 -17.65
C GLN A 417 13.34 3.50 -19.03
N MET A 418 14.19 2.49 -19.33
CA MET A 418 14.24 1.83 -20.64
C MET A 418 14.49 2.82 -21.79
N SER A 419 15.44 3.73 -21.58
CA SER A 419 15.72 4.87 -22.45
C SER A 419 17.21 5.10 -22.73
N SER A 420 18.03 4.06 -22.52
CA SER A 420 19.49 4.07 -22.76
C SER A 420 19.89 4.47 -24.18
N THR A 421 18.98 4.32 -25.14
CA THR A 421 19.21 4.56 -26.57
C THR A 421 20.26 3.63 -27.19
N LEU A 422 20.67 2.57 -26.51
CA LEU A 422 21.56 1.57 -27.08
C LEU A 422 20.81 0.71 -28.12
N LEU A 423 21.50 0.37 -29.21
CA LEU A 423 20.92 -0.39 -30.33
C LEU A 423 20.54 -1.81 -29.92
N GLU A 424 19.39 -2.27 -30.41
CA GLU A 424 19.00 -3.68 -30.46
C GLU A 424 19.81 -4.40 -31.53
N ILE A 425 20.11 -5.68 -31.30
CA ILE A 425 20.73 -6.55 -32.29
C ILE A 425 19.82 -7.78 -32.48
N GLY A 426 19.18 -7.88 -33.65
CA GLY A 426 18.29 -9.00 -33.96
C GLY A 426 17.04 -9.00 -33.07
N ASP A 427 16.70 -10.17 -32.53
CA ASP A 427 15.66 -10.37 -31.50
C ASP A 427 16.35 -10.49 -30.13
N ASP A 428 16.98 -9.40 -29.68
CA ASP A 428 17.82 -9.37 -28.46
C ASP A 428 17.06 -9.87 -27.21
N GLY A 429 15.77 -9.55 -27.13
CA GLY A 429 14.84 -10.04 -26.14
C GLY A 429 14.87 -11.56 -26.03
N ARG A 430 14.70 -12.29 -27.14
CA ARG A 430 14.78 -13.75 -27.19
C ARG A 430 16.21 -14.25 -27.04
N LEU A 431 17.18 -13.61 -27.73
CA LEU A 431 18.57 -14.04 -27.77
C LEU A 431 19.19 -14.15 -26.38
N MET A 432 18.91 -13.21 -25.48
CA MET A 432 19.46 -13.27 -24.12
C MET A 432 18.91 -14.45 -23.29
N TYR A 433 17.74 -15.01 -23.63
CA TYR A 433 17.19 -16.19 -22.93
C TYR A 433 17.70 -17.53 -23.46
N ILE A 434 18.05 -17.63 -24.74
CA ILE A 434 18.30 -18.92 -25.40
C ILE A 434 19.58 -18.97 -26.25
N GLY A 435 20.29 -17.85 -26.40
CA GLY A 435 21.50 -17.75 -27.23
C GLY A 435 21.21 -17.59 -28.73
N PHE A 436 22.27 -17.62 -29.53
CA PHE A 436 22.20 -17.50 -30.99
C PHE A 436 21.80 -18.83 -31.62
N GLN A 437 20.74 -18.81 -32.44
CA GLN A 437 20.32 -20.00 -33.18
C GLN A 437 21.19 -20.18 -34.44
N SER A 438 21.82 -21.34 -34.54
CA SER A 438 22.55 -21.80 -35.72
C SER A 438 21.59 -22.31 -36.81
N PHE A 439 22.07 -22.39 -38.06
CA PHE A 439 21.27 -22.89 -39.19
C PHE A 439 20.78 -24.34 -39.00
N ASP A 440 21.49 -25.14 -38.22
CA ASP A 440 21.13 -26.52 -37.88
C ASP A 440 20.13 -26.63 -36.72
N GLY A 441 19.68 -25.50 -36.17
CA GLY A 441 18.74 -25.44 -35.06
C GLY A 441 19.37 -25.53 -33.67
N SER A 442 20.69 -25.71 -33.57
CA SER A 442 21.43 -25.63 -32.29
C SER A 442 21.53 -24.19 -31.78
N TYR A 443 21.76 -24.03 -30.48
CA TYR A 443 21.95 -22.72 -29.87
C TYR A 443 23.36 -22.56 -29.32
N THR A 444 24.00 -21.44 -29.65
CA THR A 444 25.27 -21.01 -29.05
C THR A 444 24.97 -20.10 -27.87
N LEU A 445 25.50 -20.46 -26.70
CA LEU A 445 25.35 -19.67 -25.47
C LEU A 445 25.82 -18.23 -25.67
N LEU A 446 25.12 -17.31 -25.01
CA LEU A 446 25.42 -15.88 -25.00
C LEU A 446 25.91 -15.50 -23.60
N ASP A 447 27.02 -14.77 -23.53
CA ASP A 447 27.38 -14.02 -22.32
C ASP A 447 26.51 -12.76 -22.29
N ASN A 448 25.50 -12.77 -21.42
CA ASN A 448 24.50 -11.70 -21.38
C ASN A 448 25.09 -10.38 -20.91
N LEU A 449 26.10 -10.42 -20.04
CA LEU A 449 26.77 -9.22 -19.54
C LEU A 449 27.62 -8.58 -20.63
N GLU A 450 28.50 -9.36 -21.26
CA GLU A 450 29.35 -8.88 -22.35
C GLU A 450 28.50 -8.34 -23.50
N PHE A 451 27.45 -9.07 -23.89
CA PHE A 451 26.49 -8.63 -24.90
C PHE A 451 25.90 -7.25 -24.55
N SER A 452 25.47 -7.07 -23.30
CA SER A 452 24.80 -5.84 -22.85
C SER A 452 25.76 -4.64 -22.83
N ILE A 453 27.00 -4.83 -22.37
CA ILE A 453 28.05 -3.78 -22.30
C ILE A 453 28.48 -3.34 -23.71
N ASN A 454 28.54 -4.28 -24.65
CA ASN A 454 29.06 -4.05 -25.99
C ASN A 454 28.05 -3.45 -26.97
N ARG A 455 26.77 -3.29 -26.60
CA ARG A 455 25.75 -2.65 -27.46
C ARG A 455 26.20 -1.29 -27.97
N VAL A 456 25.82 -0.95 -29.20
CA VAL A 456 26.28 0.29 -29.87
C VAL A 456 25.41 1.48 -29.48
N PHE A 457 26.04 2.63 -29.23
CA PHE A 457 25.34 3.88 -28.92
C PHE A 457 24.60 4.43 -30.15
N ASN A 458 23.33 4.84 -29.99
CA ASN A 458 22.55 5.49 -31.04
C ASN A 458 22.41 7.00 -30.80
N PRO A 459 23.27 7.85 -31.40
CA PRO A 459 23.21 9.29 -31.21
C PRO A 459 21.91 9.92 -31.74
N VAL A 460 21.31 9.32 -32.79
CA VAL A 460 20.06 9.82 -33.37
C VAL A 460 18.92 9.69 -32.37
N ARG A 461 18.83 8.55 -31.69
CA ARG A 461 17.81 8.34 -30.66
C ARG A 461 18.09 9.13 -29.39
N LYS A 462 19.36 9.28 -28.97
CA LYS A 462 19.72 10.13 -27.81
C LYS A 462 19.32 11.59 -28.01
N ASN A 463 19.44 12.10 -29.23
CA ASN A 463 19.05 13.47 -29.59
C ASN A 463 17.56 13.60 -30.00
N GLY A 464 16.84 12.48 -30.10
CA GLY A 464 15.42 12.45 -30.44
C GLY A 464 14.52 12.78 -29.25
N SER A 465 13.27 13.14 -29.54
CA SER A 465 12.22 13.42 -28.54
C SER A 465 11.64 12.15 -27.91
N TYR A 466 11.72 11.00 -28.59
CA TYR A 466 11.24 9.71 -28.10
C TYR A 466 12.41 8.76 -27.86
N LYS A 467 12.59 8.36 -26.60
CA LYS A 467 13.74 7.56 -26.17
C LYS A 467 13.35 6.21 -25.58
N TRP A 468 12.08 5.91 -25.35
CA TRP A 468 11.69 4.66 -24.69
C TRP A 468 11.82 3.45 -25.63
N ASN A 469 12.39 2.36 -25.12
CA ASN A 469 12.43 1.05 -25.77
C ASN A 469 12.74 -0.03 -24.73
N TYR A 470 11.85 -0.99 -24.61
CA TYR A 470 11.93 -2.02 -23.58
C TYR A 470 12.98 -3.08 -23.91
N GLN A 471 14.08 -3.16 -23.13
CA GLN A 471 15.22 -4.03 -23.43
C GLN A 471 15.71 -4.78 -22.19
N ASN A 472 15.91 -6.09 -22.31
CA ASN A 472 16.49 -6.91 -21.24
C ASN A 472 17.92 -6.47 -20.89
N ALA A 473 18.70 -6.09 -21.90
CA ALA A 473 20.08 -5.65 -21.74
C ALA A 473 20.23 -4.38 -20.91
N ASP A 474 19.20 -3.52 -20.82
CA ASP A 474 19.24 -2.34 -19.94
C ASP A 474 19.25 -2.77 -18.46
N THR A 475 18.39 -3.72 -18.08
CA THR A 475 18.38 -4.25 -16.71
C THR A 475 19.62 -5.10 -16.40
N GLN A 476 20.20 -5.80 -17.39
CA GLN A 476 21.45 -6.52 -17.19
C GLN A 476 22.60 -5.57 -16.79
N ILE A 477 22.67 -4.38 -17.39
CA ILE A 477 23.61 -3.32 -17.00
C ILE A 477 23.32 -2.83 -15.57
N LEU A 478 22.05 -2.63 -15.20
CA LEU A 478 21.70 -2.25 -13.83
C LEU A 478 22.17 -3.28 -12.80
N GLY A 479 22.07 -4.58 -13.14
CA GLY A 479 22.62 -5.65 -12.33
C GLY A 479 24.13 -5.52 -12.11
N GLU A 480 24.88 -5.32 -13.19
CA GLU A 480 26.33 -5.10 -13.12
C GLU A 480 26.71 -3.85 -12.30
N ILE A 481 25.93 -2.77 -12.42
CA ILE A 481 26.14 -1.56 -11.62
C ILE A 481 26.02 -1.87 -10.13
N ILE A 482 25.02 -2.66 -9.72
CA ILE A 482 24.87 -3.09 -8.33
C ILE A 482 26.09 -3.91 -7.90
N GLU A 483 26.52 -4.89 -8.71
CA GLU A 483 27.66 -5.74 -8.35
C GLU A 483 28.96 -4.94 -8.18
N ARG A 484 29.22 -3.98 -9.08
CA ARG A 484 30.41 -3.12 -9.00
C ARG A 484 30.33 -2.09 -7.88
N ALA A 485 29.14 -1.58 -7.56
CA ALA A 485 28.95 -0.62 -6.48
C ALA A 485 29.07 -1.28 -5.08
N SER A 486 28.58 -2.51 -4.94
CA SER A 486 28.58 -3.25 -3.68
C SER A 486 29.81 -4.14 -3.49
N ASN A 487 30.49 -4.52 -4.58
CA ASN A 487 31.50 -5.57 -4.63
C ASN A 487 30.98 -6.95 -4.18
N GLU A 488 29.70 -7.21 -4.45
CA GLU A 488 28.99 -8.47 -4.18
C GLU A 488 28.23 -8.92 -5.42
N SER A 489 27.94 -10.22 -5.54
CA SER A 489 27.01 -10.67 -6.59
C SER A 489 25.61 -10.09 -6.34
N ILE A 490 24.84 -9.83 -7.39
CA ILE A 490 23.51 -9.21 -7.26
C ILE A 490 22.57 -10.06 -6.40
N TYR A 491 22.71 -11.39 -6.45
CA TYR A 491 21.93 -12.30 -5.62
C TYR A 491 22.34 -12.25 -4.14
N SER A 492 23.64 -12.20 -3.83
CA SER A 492 24.13 -12.01 -2.45
C SER A 492 23.64 -10.68 -1.89
N TYR A 493 23.77 -9.61 -2.68
CA TYR A 493 23.31 -8.27 -2.32
C TYR A 493 21.80 -8.25 -2.06
N ALA A 494 21.01 -8.89 -2.93
CA ALA A 494 19.57 -9.03 -2.73
C ALA A 494 19.20 -9.85 -1.50
N GLN A 495 19.92 -10.94 -1.24
CA GLN A 495 19.68 -11.80 -0.09
C GLN A 495 19.88 -11.05 1.23
N GLU A 496 20.94 -10.26 1.35
CA GLU A 496 21.25 -9.47 2.53
C GLU A 496 20.31 -8.27 2.70
N ASN A 497 20.05 -7.54 1.61
CA ASN A 497 19.47 -6.21 1.71
C ASN A 497 17.96 -6.16 1.43
N LEU A 498 17.40 -7.19 0.78
CA LEU A 498 15.98 -7.25 0.44
C LEU A 498 15.34 -8.55 0.92
N PHE A 499 15.73 -9.71 0.38
CA PHE A 499 15.00 -10.96 0.60
C PHE A 499 14.97 -11.38 2.06
N SER A 500 16.08 -11.31 2.79
CA SER A 500 16.07 -11.62 4.23
C SER A 500 15.26 -10.61 5.04
N LYS A 501 15.23 -9.33 4.64
CA LYS A 501 14.53 -8.25 5.35
C LYS A 501 13.02 -8.38 5.29
N ILE A 502 12.51 -8.91 4.18
CA ILE A 502 11.08 -9.14 3.97
C ILE A 502 10.73 -10.63 3.88
N ASN A 503 11.62 -11.50 4.37
CA ASN A 503 11.44 -12.95 4.45
C ASN A 503 10.99 -13.62 3.14
N ILE A 504 11.60 -13.22 2.01
CA ILE A 504 11.45 -13.87 0.71
C ILE A 504 12.45 -15.02 0.60
N LYS A 505 12.00 -16.14 0.03
CA LYS A 505 12.86 -17.23 -0.42
C LYS A 505 12.79 -17.28 -1.93
N ALA A 506 13.93 -17.04 -2.59
CA ALA A 506 14.00 -16.97 -4.04
C ALA A 506 15.26 -17.66 -4.54
N ASP A 507 15.19 -18.18 -5.76
CA ASP A 507 16.35 -18.61 -6.53
C ASP A 507 16.53 -17.70 -7.74
N TRP A 508 17.76 -17.29 -8.06
CA TRP A 508 18.06 -16.43 -9.22
C TRP A 508 18.82 -17.20 -10.30
N TRP A 509 18.29 -17.20 -11.52
CA TRP A 509 18.86 -17.86 -12.69
C TRP A 509 20.15 -17.19 -13.16
N LYS A 510 21.00 -18.01 -13.79
CA LYS A 510 22.24 -17.59 -14.43
C LYS A 510 22.27 -17.97 -15.90
N ASP A 511 23.01 -17.20 -16.69
CA ASP A 511 23.33 -17.57 -18.06
C ASP A 511 24.43 -18.66 -18.12
N GLY A 512 24.77 -19.11 -19.32
CA GLY A 512 25.79 -20.13 -19.54
C GLY A 512 27.23 -19.68 -19.22
N PHE A 513 27.42 -18.41 -18.85
CA PHE A 513 28.70 -17.82 -18.44
C PHE A 513 28.70 -17.47 -16.94
N ASN A 514 27.70 -17.97 -16.19
CA ASN A 514 27.55 -17.82 -14.75
C ASN A 514 27.24 -16.37 -14.30
N ASN A 515 26.80 -15.50 -15.21
CA ASN A 515 26.24 -14.19 -14.86
C ASN A 515 24.80 -14.37 -14.39
N TYR A 516 24.40 -13.70 -13.31
CA TYR A 516 22.98 -13.64 -12.94
C TYR A 516 22.19 -12.90 -14.02
N MET A 517 21.06 -13.47 -14.42
CA MET A 517 20.18 -12.88 -15.43
C MET A 517 19.35 -11.77 -14.78
N ALA A 518 19.88 -10.58 -14.57
CA ALA A 518 19.24 -9.55 -13.73
C ALA A 518 17.85 -9.11 -14.25
N TYR A 519 17.64 -9.14 -15.56
CA TYR A 519 16.35 -8.84 -16.20
C TYR A 519 15.28 -9.94 -16.04
N CYS A 520 15.68 -11.06 -15.43
CA CYS A 520 15.09 -12.39 -15.40
C CYS A 520 15.63 -13.11 -14.14
N CYS A 521 15.74 -14.43 -14.10
CA CYS A 521 14.56 -15.07 -13.59
C CYS A 521 14.70 -15.43 -12.11
N LEU A 522 13.80 -14.85 -11.32
CA LEU A 522 13.59 -15.19 -9.92
C LEU A 522 12.49 -16.26 -9.85
N ASP A 523 12.80 -17.37 -9.20
CA ASP A 523 11.85 -18.43 -8.89
C ASP A 523 11.46 -18.31 -7.41
N MET A 524 10.17 -18.06 -7.14
CA MET A 524 9.62 -17.98 -5.77
C MET A 524 8.10 -18.27 -5.75
N THR A 525 7.52 -18.35 -4.55
CA THR A 525 6.06 -18.55 -4.41
C THR A 525 5.28 -17.27 -4.74
N SER A 526 3.99 -17.41 -5.09
CA SER A 526 3.10 -16.26 -5.27
C SER A 526 2.99 -15.40 -4.01
N ARG A 527 3.08 -16.04 -2.84
CA ARG A 527 3.12 -15.38 -1.54
C ARG A 527 4.39 -14.55 -1.34
N ASP A 528 5.55 -15.00 -1.81
CA ASP A 528 6.80 -14.22 -1.75
C ASP A 528 6.79 -13.03 -2.72
N PHE A 529 6.24 -13.21 -3.93
CA PHE A 529 6.00 -12.08 -4.83
C PHE A 529 5.08 -11.02 -4.19
N ALA A 530 4.06 -11.44 -3.44
CA ALA A 530 3.16 -10.51 -2.76
C ALA A 530 3.85 -9.72 -1.64
N LYS A 531 4.88 -10.28 -0.96
CA LYS A 531 5.66 -9.53 0.02
C LYS A 531 6.39 -8.35 -0.62
N PHE A 532 6.97 -8.56 -1.81
CA PHE A 532 7.60 -7.49 -2.58
C PHE A 532 6.58 -6.43 -3.02
N GLY A 533 5.39 -6.83 -3.48
CA GLY A 533 4.30 -5.89 -3.78
C GLY A 533 3.86 -5.08 -2.56
N LEU A 534 3.75 -5.72 -1.39
CA LEU A 534 3.33 -5.08 -0.14
C LEU A 534 4.36 -4.07 0.37
N LEU A 535 5.66 -4.38 0.21
CA LEU A 535 6.74 -3.42 0.47
C LEU A 535 6.53 -2.12 -0.31
N PHE A 536 6.21 -2.20 -1.61
CA PHE A 536 5.96 -1.03 -2.45
C PHE A 536 4.60 -0.38 -2.19
N ALA A 537 3.60 -1.14 -1.76
CA ALA A 537 2.30 -0.60 -1.32
C ALA A 537 2.46 0.30 -0.08
N ARG A 538 3.50 0.06 0.73
CA ARG A 538 3.79 0.75 1.99
C ARG A 538 5.04 1.61 1.95
N ASP A 539 5.32 2.16 0.78
CA ASP A 539 6.41 3.12 0.57
C ASP A 539 7.79 2.60 1.03
N GLY A 540 8.04 1.29 0.89
CA GLY A 540 9.32 0.68 1.27
C GLY A 540 9.47 0.36 2.75
N ARG A 541 8.41 0.53 3.54
CA ARG A 541 8.38 0.15 4.96
C ARG A 541 8.06 -1.33 5.12
N TRP A 542 8.74 -1.97 6.07
CA TRP A 542 8.50 -3.35 6.46
C TRP A 542 8.66 -3.55 7.95
N PHE A 543 7.80 -4.37 8.54
CA PHE A 543 7.99 -4.86 9.90
C PHE A 543 8.09 -6.38 9.91
N ASP A 544 9.23 -6.87 10.38
CA ASP A 544 9.41 -8.28 10.72
C ASP A 544 9.70 -8.41 12.21
N GLY A 545 8.68 -8.80 12.98
CA GLY A 545 8.76 -9.01 14.42
C GLY A 545 9.69 -10.16 14.84
N HIS A 546 10.28 -10.91 13.91
CA HIS A 546 11.35 -11.88 14.18
C HIS A 546 12.75 -11.29 14.06
N ILE A 547 12.96 -10.29 13.20
CA ILE A 547 14.28 -9.71 12.90
C ILE A 547 14.49 -8.41 13.68
N SER A 548 13.44 -7.61 13.86
CA SER A 548 13.50 -6.29 14.46
C SER A 548 12.24 -6.01 15.28
N ASN A 549 12.43 -5.38 16.44
CA ASN A 549 11.30 -4.88 17.23
C ASN A 549 10.80 -3.52 16.72
N THR A 550 11.37 -2.97 15.65
CA THR A 550 10.94 -1.73 15.00
C THR A 550 10.69 -1.93 13.51
N GLU A 551 9.78 -1.12 12.96
CA GLU A 551 9.61 -0.99 11.52
C GLU A 551 10.92 -0.53 10.89
N GLN A 552 11.22 -1.06 9.71
CA GLN A 552 12.42 -0.75 8.94
C GLN A 552 12.02 -0.12 7.62
N GLN A 553 12.67 0.98 7.26
CA GLN A 553 12.65 1.52 5.91
C GLN A 553 13.66 0.72 5.08
N ILE A 554 13.17 -0.22 4.26
CA ILE A 554 14.03 -1.10 3.44
C ILE A 554 14.47 -0.39 2.16
N VAL A 555 13.54 0.30 1.51
CA VAL A 555 13.79 1.16 0.34
C VAL A 555 13.24 2.53 0.70
N SER A 556 13.96 3.63 0.49
CA SER A 556 13.46 4.98 0.80
C SER A 556 12.11 5.26 0.14
N LYS A 557 11.27 5.99 0.87
CA LYS A 557 9.94 6.38 0.41
C LYS A 557 10.03 7.19 -0.90
N GLU A 558 10.99 8.10 -0.96
CA GLU A 558 11.26 8.97 -2.10
C GLU A 558 11.56 8.12 -3.34
N TYR A 559 12.42 7.11 -3.22
CA TYR A 559 12.73 6.21 -4.32
C TYR A 559 11.53 5.35 -4.73
N VAL A 560 10.77 4.81 -3.77
CA VAL A 560 9.56 4.02 -4.09
C VAL A 560 8.56 4.86 -4.89
N ILE A 561 8.40 6.12 -4.54
CA ILE A 561 7.44 6.99 -5.20
C ILE A 561 7.95 7.45 -6.57
N GLU A 562 9.22 7.85 -6.68
CA GLU A 562 9.82 8.21 -7.97
C GLU A 562 9.83 7.01 -8.93
N SER A 563 10.22 5.82 -8.44
CA SER A 563 10.30 4.60 -9.25
C SER A 563 8.95 4.12 -9.77
N THR A 564 7.86 4.42 -9.07
CA THR A 564 6.50 4.05 -9.44
C THR A 564 5.70 5.19 -10.04
N SER A 565 6.33 6.33 -10.30
CA SER A 565 5.71 7.48 -10.96
C SER A 565 5.58 7.23 -12.48
N PRO A 566 4.48 7.70 -13.12
CA PRO A 566 4.22 7.50 -14.55
C PRO A 566 5.10 8.44 -15.41
N SER A 567 6.41 8.20 -15.37
CA SER A 567 7.48 9.13 -15.78
C SER A 567 7.71 9.18 -17.28
N VAL A 568 7.53 8.06 -17.97
CA VAL A 568 7.79 7.94 -19.41
C VAL A 568 6.52 7.56 -20.15
N LEU A 569 6.14 8.40 -21.12
CA LEU A 569 5.05 8.11 -22.04
C LEU A 569 5.50 7.07 -23.07
N ILE A 570 4.86 5.89 -23.04
CA ILE A 570 5.09 4.82 -24.03
C ILE A 570 4.37 5.16 -25.34
N SER A 571 3.07 5.44 -25.27
CA SER A 571 2.29 5.96 -26.39
C SER A 571 1.06 6.72 -25.86
N GLN A 572 0.51 7.62 -26.67
CA GLN A 572 -0.68 8.41 -26.29
C GLN A 572 -1.95 7.55 -26.12
N SER A 573 -2.02 6.40 -26.79
CA SER A 573 -3.19 5.52 -26.76
C SER A 573 -3.07 4.36 -25.78
N PHE A 574 -1.94 4.26 -25.06
CA PHE A 574 -1.70 3.18 -24.11
C PHE A 574 -1.89 3.68 -22.68
N TYR A 575 -2.69 2.95 -21.91
CA TYR A 575 -3.10 3.38 -20.56
C TYR A 575 -2.02 3.19 -19.49
N LEU A 576 -0.90 2.54 -19.84
CA LEU A 576 0.27 2.43 -18.99
C LEU A 576 1.39 3.33 -19.50
N LYS A 577 2.05 4.00 -18.56
CA LYS A 577 3.35 4.65 -18.70
C LYS A 577 4.43 3.78 -18.04
N TYR A 578 5.66 4.25 -18.06
CA TYR A 578 6.80 3.54 -17.47
C TYR A 578 7.50 4.39 -16.39
N GLY A 579 7.84 3.76 -15.27
CA GLY A 579 8.65 4.31 -14.18
C GLY A 579 10.08 3.76 -14.19
N TYR A 580 10.66 3.51 -13.02
CA TYR A 580 11.92 2.80 -12.87
C TYR A 580 11.68 1.30 -12.81
N GLN A 581 11.66 0.66 -13.98
CA GLN A 581 11.36 -0.76 -14.15
C GLN A 581 9.95 -1.20 -13.68
N TRP A 582 9.00 -0.25 -13.64
CA TRP A 582 7.58 -0.47 -13.31
C TRP A 582 6.68 0.00 -14.45
N TRP A 583 5.60 -0.73 -14.71
CA TRP A 583 4.52 -0.26 -15.59
C TRP A 583 3.47 0.43 -14.73
N VAL A 584 3.14 1.67 -15.04
CA VAL A 584 2.35 2.53 -14.15
C VAL A 584 1.10 2.98 -14.88
N ASP A 585 -0.07 2.87 -14.24
CA ASP A 585 -1.29 3.40 -14.83
C ASP A 585 -1.20 4.92 -15.03
N THR A 586 -1.79 5.41 -16.11
CA THR A 586 -1.80 6.85 -16.44
C THR A 586 -2.37 7.75 -15.34
N SER A 587 -3.26 7.24 -14.49
CA SER A 587 -3.73 7.94 -13.28
C SER A 587 -2.62 8.16 -12.25
N GLY A 588 -1.68 7.22 -12.13
CA GLY A 588 -0.71 7.11 -11.04
C GLY A 588 -1.22 6.35 -9.81
N ASP A 589 -2.46 5.84 -9.84
CA ASP A 589 -3.10 5.22 -8.66
C ASP A 589 -2.60 3.80 -8.39
N TRP A 590 -2.22 3.09 -9.44
CA TRP A 590 -1.68 1.74 -9.36
C TRP A 590 -0.60 1.48 -10.40
N PHE A 591 0.21 0.47 -10.13
CA PHE A 591 1.31 0.04 -10.98
C PHE A 591 1.45 -1.48 -10.94
N VAL A 592 2.23 -2.02 -11.87
CA VAL A 592 2.40 -3.45 -12.05
C VAL A 592 3.82 -3.81 -12.49
N ALA A 593 4.39 -4.82 -11.86
CA ALA A 593 5.56 -5.53 -12.38
C ALA A 593 5.06 -6.59 -13.37
N LEU A 594 5.42 -6.47 -14.66
CA LEU A 594 4.96 -7.38 -15.70
C LEU A 594 6.01 -8.41 -16.08
N GLY A 595 5.64 -9.68 -16.00
CA GLY A 595 6.39 -10.84 -16.46
C GLY A 595 5.79 -11.45 -17.72
N TYR A 596 6.63 -12.12 -18.51
CA TYR A 596 6.16 -12.94 -19.64
C TYR A 596 5.12 -13.96 -19.15
N GLY A 597 4.08 -14.21 -19.94
CA GLY A 597 2.95 -15.04 -19.52
C GLY A 597 2.08 -14.42 -18.43
N SER A 598 2.10 -13.09 -18.26
CA SER A 598 1.35 -12.40 -17.20
C SER A 598 1.65 -12.95 -15.79
N ASN A 599 2.93 -13.23 -15.51
CA ASN A 599 3.45 -13.47 -14.16
C ASN A 599 3.68 -12.13 -13.47
N ASN A 600 2.65 -11.58 -12.85
CA ASN A 600 2.56 -10.16 -12.54
C ASN A 600 2.30 -9.89 -11.05
N ILE A 601 2.77 -8.72 -10.59
CA ILE A 601 2.46 -8.16 -9.27
C ILE A 601 1.80 -6.80 -9.49
N TYR A 602 0.49 -6.71 -9.25
CA TYR A 602 -0.27 -5.47 -9.29
C TYR A 602 -0.30 -4.85 -7.89
N VAL A 603 -0.14 -3.54 -7.80
CA VAL A 603 -0.06 -2.82 -6.52
C VAL A 603 -0.88 -1.54 -6.61
N HIS A 604 -1.75 -1.31 -5.64
CA HIS A 604 -2.51 -0.07 -5.50
C HIS A 604 -2.26 0.59 -4.13
N PRO A 605 -1.27 1.49 -4.05
CA PRO A 605 -1.08 2.55 -3.08
C PRO A 605 -2.02 2.68 -1.90
N GLY A 606 -2.96 3.58 -2.13
CA GLY A 606 -3.89 4.06 -1.14
C GLY A 606 -5.04 3.10 -0.89
N LEU A 607 -5.01 1.92 -1.50
CA LEU A 607 -5.85 0.81 -1.09
C LEU A 607 -5.05 -0.25 -0.35
N ASP A 608 -3.73 -0.13 -0.12
CA ASP A 608 -2.89 -1.19 0.47
C ASP A 608 -3.21 -2.59 -0.12
N LEU A 609 -3.38 -2.62 -1.45
CA LEU A 609 -3.87 -3.76 -2.21
C LEU A 609 -2.75 -4.29 -3.09
N VAL A 610 -2.49 -5.58 -3.02
CA VAL A 610 -1.52 -6.30 -3.84
C VAL A 610 -2.21 -7.51 -4.45
N VAL A 611 -2.06 -7.70 -5.76
CA VAL A 611 -2.57 -8.88 -6.46
C VAL A 611 -1.43 -9.53 -7.21
N VAL A 612 -1.18 -10.81 -6.96
CA VAL A 612 -0.24 -11.61 -7.73
C VAL A 612 -1.03 -12.56 -8.60
N ARG A 613 -0.65 -12.65 -9.87
CA ARG A 613 -1.16 -13.67 -10.79
C ARG A 613 0.00 -14.30 -11.51
N ASN A 614 0.09 -15.62 -11.50
CA ASN A 614 1.11 -16.38 -12.20
C ASN A 614 0.49 -17.36 -13.19
N SER A 615 1.14 -17.56 -14.34
CA SER A 615 0.72 -18.50 -15.37
C SER A 615 1.22 -19.91 -15.09
N GLU A 616 0.55 -20.88 -15.70
CA GLU A 616 1.09 -22.22 -15.84
C GLU A 616 2.43 -22.19 -16.53
N THR A 617 3.23 -23.19 -16.20
CA THR A 617 4.60 -23.33 -16.66
C THR A 617 4.83 -24.78 -17.01
N GLU A 618 5.10 -25.02 -18.29
CA GLU A 618 5.49 -26.33 -18.78
C GLU A 618 6.93 -26.63 -18.36
N PHE A 619 7.15 -27.80 -17.76
CA PHE A 619 8.47 -28.29 -17.39
C PHE A 619 9.01 -29.19 -18.50
N ASN A 620 10.15 -28.82 -19.10
CA ASN A 620 10.91 -29.73 -19.95
C ASN A 620 12.16 -30.23 -19.18
N ASN A 621 11.96 -31.32 -18.40
CA ASN A 621 12.94 -32.17 -17.68
C ASN A 621 13.76 -31.58 -16.49
N ASP A 622 14.02 -32.42 -15.48
CA ASP A 622 14.76 -32.14 -14.22
C ASP A 622 16.29 -32.05 -14.40
N GLY A 623 16.78 -30.96 -15.00
CA GLY A 623 18.22 -30.66 -15.11
C GLY A 623 18.63 -29.43 -14.31
N PRO A 624 19.94 -29.20 -14.10
CA PRO A 624 20.43 -28.01 -13.41
C PRO A 624 19.93 -26.73 -14.11
N LYS A 625 19.85 -25.63 -13.34
CA LYS A 625 19.32 -24.30 -13.72
C LYS A 625 20.21 -23.56 -14.74
N GLU A 626 20.78 -24.29 -15.69
CA GLU A 626 21.57 -23.80 -16.82
C GLU A 626 20.89 -24.30 -18.09
N ARG A 627 20.36 -23.36 -18.87
CA ARG A 627 19.31 -23.61 -19.88
C ARG A 627 19.85 -24.11 -21.22
N THR A 628 20.87 -24.98 -21.23
CA THR A 628 21.40 -25.55 -22.48
C THR A 628 20.48 -26.64 -23.06
N THR A 629 19.63 -27.28 -22.25
CA THR A 629 18.72 -28.35 -22.73
C THR A 629 17.37 -28.45 -22.01
N ASN A 630 17.24 -27.96 -20.77
CA ASN A 630 16.01 -28.09 -19.97
C ASN A 630 15.47 -26.70 -19.66
N TYR A 631 14.21 -26.43 -20.01
CA TYR A 631 13.61 -25.13 -19.74
C TYR A 631 12.17 -25.18 -19.30
N LYS A 632 11.86 -24.28 -18.37
CA LYS A 632 10.51 -23.89 -17.99
C LYS A 632 10.05 -22.76 -18.90
N ILE A 633 8.86 -22.86 -19.48
CA ILE A 633 8.23 -21.73 -20.19
C ILE A 633 6.82 -21.52 -19.65
N SER A 634 6.47 -20.27 -19.34
CA SER A 634 5.11 -19.97 -18.93
C SER A 634 4.18 -19.96 -20.13
N GLU A 635 3.03 -20.60 -19.98
CA GLU A 635 1.97 -20.59 -20.98
C GLU A 635 1.33 -19.21 -21.04
N LEU A 636 1.22 -18.66 -22.25
CA LEU A 636 0.63 -17.36 -22.46
C LEU A 636 -0.89 -17.44 -22.22
N PRO A 637 -1.48 -16.55 -21.42
CA PRO A 637 -2.93 -16.42 -21.35
C PRO A 637 -3.46 -15.90 -22.69
N ASN A 638 -4.52 -16.52 -23.22
CA ASN A 638 -5.20 -15.99 -24.39
C ASN A 638 -5.86 -14.64 -24.05
N GLU A 639 -5.69 -13.61 -24.88
CA GLU A 639 -6.33 -12.28 -24.75
C GLU A 639 -6.36 -11.72 -23.30
N TRP A 640 -5.21 -11.68 -22.62
CA TRP A 640 -5.14 -11.13 -21.26
C TRP A 640 -5.29 -9.61 -21.24
N ASN A 641 -6.21 -9.13 -20.41
CA ASN A 641 -6.50 -7.72 -20.19
C ASN A 641 -6.31 -7.40 -18.70
N HIS A 642 -5.28 -6.59 -18.41
CA HIS A 642 -4.94 -6.21 -17.04
C HIS A 642 -6.06 -5.45 -16.33
N ARG A 643 -6.84 -4.63 -17.05
CA ARG A 643 -7.93 -3.84 -16.46
C ARG A 643 -9.15 -4.71 -16.15
N GLU A 644 -9.52 -5.63 -17.04
CA GLU A 644 -10.62 -6.58 -16.77
C GLU A 644 -10.34 -7.48 -15.57
N PHE A 645 -9.06 -7.79 -15.32
CA PHE A 645 -8.64 -8.55 -14.15
C PHE A 645 -8.60 -7.71 -12.86
N PHE A 646 -7.97 -6.53 -12.89
CA PHE A 646 -7.62 -5.81 -11.66
C PHE A 646 -8.66 -4.76 -11.23
N ILE A 647 -9.31 -4.06 -12.17
CA ILE A 647 -10.27 -3.00 -11.85
C ILE A 647 -11.46 -3.50 -11.02
N PRO A 648 -12.06 -4.69 -11.25
CA PRO A 648 -13.16 -5.16 -10.41
C PRO A 648 -12.80 -5.28 -8.92
N ILE A 649 -11.54 -5.57 -8.61
CA ILE A 649 -11.03 -5.66 -7.23
C ILE A 649 -10.92 -4.26 -6.63
N ILE A 650 -10.37 -3.30 -7.39
CA ILE A 650 -10.26 -1.89 -6.98
C ILE A 650 -11.65 -1.31 -6.70
N GLU A 651 -12.58 -1.40 -7.66
CA GLU A 651 -13.95 -0.88 -7.53
C GLU A 651 -14.64 -1.47 -6.30
N SER A 652 -14.46 -2.78 -6.05
CA SER A 652 -15.05 -3.44 -4.88
C SER A 652 -14.46 -3.00 -3.54
N ALA A 653 -13.22 -2.52 -3.51
CA ALA A 653 -12.61 -1.92 -2.33
C ALA A 653 -13.06 -0.47 -2.13
N GLU A 654 -13.21 0.29 -3.22
CA GLU A 654 -13.66 1.70 -3.16
C GLU A 654 -15.14 1.82 -2.79
N GLU A 655 -15.99 0.98 -3.37
CA GLU A 655 -17.43 0.98 -3.11
C GLU A 655 -17.81 0.37 -1.76
N PHE A 656 -16.94 -0.40 -1.09
CA PHE A 656 -17.28 -0.95 0.23
C PHE A 656 -17.49 0.16 1.27
N ASN A 657 -16.76 1.26 1.08
CA ASN A 657 -16.81 2.43 1.95
C ASN A 657 -17.95 3.41 1.59
N GLN A 658 -18.71 3.15 0.52
CA GLN A 658 -19.88 3.94 0.10
C GLN A 658 -21.16 3.23 0.50
#